data_AF-A0A1F8TLI7-F1
#
_entry.id   AF-A0A1F8TLI7-F1
#
_cell.length_a   1.000
_cell.length_b   1.000
_cell.length_c   1.000
_cell.angle_alpha   90.00
_cell.angle_beta   90.00
_cell.angle_gamma   90.00
#
_symmetry.space_group_name_H-M   'P 1'
#
loop_
_entity.id
_entity.type
_entity.pdbx_description
1 polymer ?
#
loop_
_entity_poly.entity_id
_entity_poly.type
_entity_poly.pdbx_seq_one_letter_code
_entity_poly.pdbx_strand_id
1 'polypeptide(L)'
;MKRPSAILLAAILVATALPLTRASLAEAATCNTAGTPTTTVYLPNITKTLGGSTGWVTPFIVQNVGFYSTTLEVSFYRFSDGSLVACRRISGLEPARSFADVPNNDTDLPDNSQFSVVVRSYGSEVVSVVNEQAGTGSRLEALSYSGLTAGARRVALPYVAKAVDGWLTTIVIQNLGTSTASVTASFTSFDGSSTASLTRSIGPGRSQFIDPSVEGSLESGTEYSAVLTASQPLAAVVNAHNDAASVTHPRGFSYNGSAVGDPGYTYLPLVVRNADGIGRTSRLIVQNAGTSSDTPTLTFSRFSSGSMASVSPRSAISAGRAWSFDPRMKADGVTRCPSGGGSDCVAEGEHGLTVEWGSFAVLNIVESDETAMGYVAAPSAASRVYLPNVTRRLGGTSGWTTPIVVQTPDWGPTSASLRWYRFSDGRLVTQQVLTGLVPGAGRRVDPRTVSGLSDGVQYAVVLDAEGPVTAIVEQMSGGGGDGTMIYEGFASLVEPISVPSVMTASPSTSTVSLGATAQFSVSVKDQFGATASATDWPVTWSVSPPELGTITSSGLFVPSGYGSGKVVASAGASSTAVTVTVRSPAPPASAALVPVGYSRQTVATARGTFAVHVIKEPLSQVTVKTVTGNSADCEADCPAQPLVEYLNQTGAFAGMNGTYLCPPDYSGCGTKLNSYEYSVYSTPLGAWLNEYALVSPTNALVTISGDTLRFYRHTYSYDRSTVTGAISNFPILLLGGQVVDTETEQADYQKQRGTKGSIGTDGTHVYLALVSSASVTESAYALQAMGIMDAMNLDGGGTSAMFTDGQYKVGPGRQLPNAVVLTRP
;
A
#
# COMPACT_ATOMS: atom_id res chain seq x y z
N MET A 1 29.66 -85.75 0.21
CA MET A 1 28.21 -85.75 0.57
C MET A 1 27.70 -84.32 0.38
N LYS A 2 26.95 -84.08 -0.72
CA LYS A 2 25.51 -83.69 -0.75
C LYS A 2 25.29 -82.31 -0.10
N ARG A 3 24.82 -81.25 -0.79
CA ARG A 3 23.84 -81.13 -1.90
C ARG A 3 23.84 -79.64 -2.42
N PRO A 4 23.11 -79.25 -3.50
CA PRO A 4 23.67 -79.05 -4.84
C PRO A 4 23.49 -77.64 -5.45
N SER A 5 24.13 -77.43 -6.61
CA SER A 5 23.98 -76.31 -7.54
C SER A 5 22.67 -76.32 -8.35
N ALA A 6 22.18 -75.12 -8.71
CA ALA A 6 21.28 -74.85 -9.85
C ALA A 6 21.52 -73.37 -10.25
N ILE A 7 22.33 -73.06 -11.28
CA ILE A 7 21.94 -72.83 -12.69
C ILE A 7 20.56 -72.16 -12.79
N LEU A 8 20.55 -70.83 -12.91
CA LEU A 8 19.38 -70.07 -13.32
C LEU A 8 19.40 -69.90 -14.85
N LEU A 9 18.37 -70.47 -15.48
CA LEU A 9 18.12 -70.48 -16.91
C LEU A 9 17.77 -69.07 -17.40
N ALA A 10 18.42 -68.63 -18.47
CA ALA A 10 17.99 -67.48 -19.26
C ALA A 10 16.69 -67.84 -20.01
N ALA A 11 15.58 -67.21 -19.60
CA ALA A 11 14.33 -67.24 -20.36
C ALA A 11 14.32 -66.05 -21.33
N ILE A 12 14.63 -66.31 -22.60
CA ILE A 12 14.35 -65.40 -23.71
C ILE A 12 12.82 -65.41 -23.89
N LEU A 13 12.15 -64.38 -23.38
CA LEU A 13 10.76 -64.09 -23.73
C LEU A 13 10.79 -63.21 -24.99
N VAL A 14 10.59 -63.83 -26.17
CA VAL A 14 10.22 -63.10 -27.38
C VAL A 14 8.77 -62.65 -27.18
N ALA A 15 8.59 -61.44 -26.61
CA ALA A 15 7.31 -60.77 -26.61
C ALA A 15 7.07 -60.21 -28.01
N THR A 16 6.17 -60.85 -28.75
CA THR A 16 5.56 -60.31 -29.96
C THR A 16 5.02 -58.91 -29.66
N ALA A 17 5.56 -57.92 -30.36
CA ALA A 17 5.11 -56.53 -30.30
C ALA A 17 3.68 -56.41 -30.84
N LEU A 18 2.70 -56.51 -29.95
CA LEU A 18 1.44 -55.83 -30.14
C LEU A 18 1.71 -54.33 -29.90
N PRO A 19 1.26 -53.42 -30.78
CA PRO A 19 1.34 -52.00 -30.50
C PRO A 19 0.36 -51.71 -29.38
N LEU A 20 0.85 -51.73 -28.13
CA LEU A 20 0.23 -51.01 -27.04
C LEU A 20 0.31 -49.55 -27.43
N THR A 21 -0.76 -49.04 -28.03
CA THR A 21 -1.03 -47.61 -28.05
C THR A 21 -1.00 -47.15 -26.60
N ARG A 22 0.13 -46.60 -26.15
CA ARG A 22 0.16 -45.76 -24.94
C ARG A 22 -0.92 -44.73 -25.19
N ALA A 23 -2.03 -44.80 -24.44
CA ALA A 23 -2.93 -43.67 -24.34
C ALA A 23 -2.06 -42.51 -23.84
N SER A 24 -1.70 -41.58 -24.72
CA SER A 24 -1.09 -40.34 -24.31
C SER A 24 -2.11 -39.68 -23.39
N LEU A 25 -1.80 -39.57 -22.10
CA LEU A 25 -2.54 -38.63 -21.25
C LEU A 25 -2.45 -37.28 -21.95
N ALA A 26 -3.59 -36.68 -22.24
CA ALA A 26 -3.65 -35.41 -22.96
C ALA A 26 -2.81 -34.38 -22.20
N GLU A 27 -1.89 -33.71 -22.91
CA GLU A 27 -1.11 -32.62 -22.35
C GLU A 27 -2.06 -31.51 -21.89
N ALA A 28 -1.84 -30.97 -20.69
CA ALA A 28 -2.71 -29.93 -20.17
C ALA A 28 -2.61 -28.67 -21.04
N ALA A 29 -3.72 -27.93 -21.12
CA ALA A 29 -3.71 -26.64 -21.77
C ALA A 29 -2.78 -25.67 -21.02
N THR A 30 -2.03 -24.87 -21.78
CA THR A 30 -1.26 -23.76 -21.22
C THR A 30 -2.20 -22.70 -20.66
N CYS A 31 -1.82 -22.07 -19.55
CA CYS A 31 -2.47 -20.84 -19.12
C CYS A 31 -2.30 -19.76 -20.20
N ASN A 32 -3.25 -18.82 -20.28
CA ASN A 32 -3.37 -17.85 -21.36
C ASN A 32 -3.54 -16.40 -20.86
N THR A 33 -2.87 -16.03 -19.77
CA THR A 33 -2.83 -14.65 -19.29
C THR A 33 -2.11 -13.77 -20.31
N ALA A 34 -2.77 -12.69 -20.73
CA ALA A 34 -2.23 -11.80 -21.75
C ALA A 34 -1.08 -10.94 -21.22
N GLY A 35 -0.12 -10.62 -22.09
CA GLY A 35 1.03 -9.76 -21.79
C GLY A 35 2.31 -10.54 -21.47
N THR A 36 3.36 -9.81 -21.11
CA THR A 36 4.64 -10.38 -20.70
C THR A 36 4.65 -10.53 -19.17
N PRO A 37 5.08 -11.68 -18.61
CA PRO A 37 5.27 -11.82 -17.17
C PRO A 37 6.22 -10.76 -16.62
N THR A 38 5.85 -10.13 -15.50
CA THR A 38 6.70 -9.21 -14.74
C THR A 38 7.87 -9.96 -14.09
N THR A 39 7.61 -11.16 -13.59
CA THR A 39 8.63 -12.05 -13.02
C THR A 39 8.29 -13.50 -13.34
N THR A 40 9.31 -14.31 -13.58
CA THR A 40 9.17 -15.77 -13.67
C THR A 40 10.08 -16.41 -12.65
N VAL A 41 9.53 -17.28 -11.79
CA VAL A 41 10.25 -18.06 -10.78
C VAL A 41 10.28 -19.52 -11.22
N TYR A 42 11.45 -20.13 -11.10
CA TYR A 42 11.73 -21.50 -11.49
C TYR A 42 12.00 -22.33 -10.23
N LEU A 43 11.24 -23.43 -10.09
CA LEU A 43 11.33 -24.37 -8.97
C LEU A 43 11.78 -25.73 -9.55
N PRO A 44 13.08 -26.06 -9.49
CA PRO A 44 13.63 -27.20 -10.21
C PRO A 44 13.07 -28.55 -9.80
N ASN A 45 12.67 -28.71 -8.53
CA ASN A 45 12.22 -29.96 -7.94
C ASN A 45 10.95 -29.79 -7.10
N ILE A 46 9.82 -30.27 -7.60
CA ILE A 46 8.56 -30.37 -6.88
C ILE A 46 8.05 -31.82 -6.94
N THR A 47 7.65 -32.41 -5.82
CA THR A 47 7.19 -33.79 -5.73
C THR A 47 5.82 -33.90 -5.09
N LYS A 48 5.09 -34.94 -5.50
CA LYS A 48 3.86 -35.39 -4.87
C LYS A 48 4.02 -36.87 -4.51
N THR A 49 3.96 -37.16 -3.22
CA THR A 49 4.04 -38.54 -2.66
C THR A 49 5.16 -39.41 -3.26
N LEU A 50 6.30 -38.80 -3.62
CA LEU A 50 7.38 -39.49 -4.33
C LEU A 50 8.11 -40.45 -3.37
N GLY A 51 8.02 -41.75 -3.63
CA GLY A 51 8.46 -42.79 -2.70
C GLY A 51 7.31 -43.40 -1.87
N GLY A 52 6.05 -43.07 -2.18
CA GLY A 52 4.86 -43.65 -1.54
C GLY A 52 4.18 -42.70 -0.54
N SER A 53 3.33 -43.24 0.34
CA SER A 53 2.48 -42.44 1.24
C SER A 53 3.25 -41.62 2.29
N THR A 54 4.48 -42.01 2.60
CA THR A 54 5.42 -41.27 3.46
C THR A 54 6.60 -40.70 2.67
N GLY A 55 6.48 -40.68 1.33
CA GLY A 55 7.49 -40.16 0.43
C GLY A 55 7.59 -38.64 0.46
N TRP A 56 8.41 -38.11 -0.42
CA TRP A 56 8.66 -36.68 -0.55
C TRP A 56 7.39 -35.93 -0.94
N VAL A 57 7.18 -34.81 -0.24
CA VAL A 57 6.21 -33.75 -0.53
C VAL A 57 6.93 -32.41 -0.49
N THR A 58 6.66 -31.55 -1.46
CA THR A 58 7.37 -30.26 -1.56
C THR A 58 6.40 -29.08 -1.67
N PRO A 59 5.81 -28.61 -0.56
CA PRO A 59 5.06 -27.37 -0.61
C PRO A 59 5.97 -26.22 -1.03
N PHE A 60 5.43 -25.34 -1.87
CA PHE A 60 6.12 -24.11 -2.25
C PHE A 60 5.25 -22.90 -1.94
N ILE A 61 5.92 -21.83 -1.53
CA ILE A 61 5.32 -20.57 -1.13
C ILE A 61 5.74 -19.52 -2.13
N VAL A 62 4.80 -18.74 -2.66
CA VAL A 62 5.03 -17.59 -3.55
C VAL A 62 4.53 -16.32 -2.86
N GLN A 63 5.39 -15.35 -2.63
CA GLN A 63 5.02 -14.05 -2.08
C GLN A 63 4.98 -12.99 -3.18
N ASN A 64 3.92 -12.17 -3.21
CA ASN A 64 3.93 -10.93 -3.99
C ASN A 64 4.76 -9.86 -3.24
N VAL A 65 5.89 -9.48 -3.83
CA VAL A 65 6.84 -8.53 -3.24
C VAL A 65 6.79 -7.13 -3.89
N GLY A 66 6.02 -6.98 -4.98
CA GLY A 66 5.81 -5.69 -5.60
C GLY A 66 4.62 -4.91 -5.05
N PHE A 67 4.26 -3.84 -5.74
CA PHE A 67 3.33 -2.80 -5.27
C PHE A 67 1.87 -2.99 -5.69
N TYR A 68 1.61 -3.91 -6.62
CA TYR A 68 0.29 -4.11 -7.20
C TYR A 68 -0.16 -5.55 -6.98
N SER A 69 -1.47 -5.79 -6.99
CA SER A 69 -2.00 -7.15 -7.06
C SER A 69 -1.48 -7.85 -8.32
N THR A 70 -1.14 -9.13 -8.21
CA THR A 70 -0.67 -9.94 -9.34
C THR A 70 -1.59 -11.12 -9.66
N THR A 71 -1.53 -11.57 -10.92
CA THR A 71 -2.01 -12.88 -11.33
C THR A 71 -0.82 -13.82 -11.51
N LEU A 72 -0.86 -14.99 -10.87
CA LEU A 72 0.11 -16.05 -11.06
C LEU A 72 -0.40 -17.08 -12.07
N GLU A 73 0.51 -17.60 -12.89
CA GLU A 73 0.37 -18.85 -13.63
C GLU A 73 1.40 -19.85 -13.14
N VAL A 74 0.95 -21.04 -12.75
CA VAL A 74 1.81 -22.10 -12.19
C VAL A 74 1.75 -23.30 -13.12
N SER A 75 2.83 -23.54 -13.87
CA SER A 75 2.96 -24.65 -14.81
C SER A 75 3.76 -25.81 -14.21
N PHE A 76 3.23 -27.03 -14.25
CA PHE A 76 3.88 -28.25 -13.77
C PHE A 76 4.32 -29.13 -14.96
N TYR A 77 5.62 -29.31 -15.14
CA TYR A 77 6.18 -30.21 -16.14
C TYR A 77 6.68 -31.50 -15.50
N ARG A 78 6.17 -32.65 -15.95
CA ARG A 78 6.57 -33.95 -15.39
C ARG A 78 8.00 -34.32 -15.76
N PHE A 79 8.78 -34.84 -14.83
CA PHE A 79 10.17 -35.26 -15.08
C PHE A 79 10.29 -36.42 -16.07
N SER A 80 9.39 -37.41 -16.01
CA SER A 80 9.55 -38.66 -16.75
C SER A 80 9.39 -38.53 -18.26
N ASP A 81 8.61 -37.57 -18.74
CA ASP A 81 8.32 -37.35 -20.16
C ASP A 81 8.38 -35.88 -20.61
N GLY A 82 8.52 -34.94 -19.67
CA GLY A 82 8.55 -33.50 -19.93
C GLY A 82 7.19 -32.87 -20.24
N SER A 83 6.10 -33.63 -20.19
CA SER A 83 4.75 -33.12 -20.50
C SER A 83 4.29 -32.06 -19.51
N LEU A 84 3.56 -31.05 -19.99
CA LEU A 84 2.80 -30.14 -19.13
C LEU A 84 1.59 -30.89 -18.56
N VAL A 85 1.56 -31.10 -17.24
CA VAL A 85 0.50 -31.88 -16.55
C VAL A 85 -0.59 -30.99 -15.99
N ALA A 86 -0.23 -29.79 -15.55
CA ALA A 86 -1.19 -28.81 -15.04
C ALA A 86 -0.68 -27.39 -15.30
N CYS A 87 -1.60 -26.48 -15.58
CA CYS A 87 -1.35 -25.05 -15.50
C CYS A 87 -2.47 -24.38 -14.71
N ARG A 88 -2.11 -23.74 -13.59
CA ARG A 88 -3.08 -23.10 -12.68
C ARG A 88 -2.98 -21.60 -12.74
N ARG A 89 -4.11 -20.92 -12.62
CA ARG A 89 -4.18 -19.46 -12.53
C ARG A 89 -4.66 -19.03 -11.15
N ILE A 90 -3.86 -18.20 -10.48
CA ILE A 90 -4.19 -17.60 -9.18
C ILE A 90 -4.31 -16.10 -9.40
N SER A 91 -5.51 -15.55 -9.31
CA SER A 91 -5.75 -14.11 -9.58
C SER A 91 -5.91 -13.34 -8.28
N GLY A 92 -5.48 -12.08 -8.26
CA GLY A 92 -5.73 -11.19 -7.12
C GLY A 92 -4.81 -11.44 -5.92
N LEU A 93 -3.56 -11.87 -6.15
CA LEU A 93 -2.59 -11.98 -5.06
C LEU A 93 -2.10 -10.57 -4.71
N GLU A 94 -2.66 -9.99 -3.65
CA GLU A 94 -2.34 -8.63 -3.18
C GLU A 94 -0.86 -8.47 -2.74
N PRO A 95 -0.32 -7.23 -2.73
CA PRO A 95 1.02 -6.94 -2.20
C PRO A 95 1.24 -7.51 -0.81
N ALA A 96 2.46 -8.01 -0.55
CA ALA A 96 2.89 -8.67 0.69
C ALA A 96 2.12 -9.95 1.08
N ARG A 97 1.06 -10.33 0.36
CA ARG A 97 0.35 -11.59 0.55
C ARG A 97 1.12 -12.73 -0.08
N SER A 98 1.01 -13.91 0.54
CA SER A 98 1.61 -15.14 0.04
C SER A 98 0.56 -16.16 -0.37
N PHE A 99 0.91 -16.96 -1.38
CA PHE A 99 0.20 -18.14 -1.83
C PHE A 99 1.06 -19.36 -1.50
N ALA A 100 0.45 -20.44 -1.02
CA ALA A 100 1.12 -21.73 -0.85
C ALA A 100 0.39 -22.78 -1.66
N ASP A 101 1.16 -23.61 -2.34
CA ASP A 101 0.70 -24.82 -2.99
C ASP A 101 1.28 -26.02 -2.24
N VAL A 102 0.44 -27.02 -1.99
CA VAL A 102 0.83 -28.26 -1.31
C VAL A 102 0.50 -29.40 -2.26
N PRO A 103 1.48 -29.93 -3.01
CA PRO A 103 1.21 -30.89 -4.09
C PRO A 103 0.41 -32.11 -3.67
N ASN A 104 0.54 -32.56 -2.42
CA ASN A 104 -0.25 -33.68 -1.89
C ASN A 104 -1.76 -33.41 -1.79
N ASN A 105 -2.18 -32.14 -1.78
CA ASN A 105 -3.59 -31.76 -1.80
C ASN A 105 -4.16 -31.63 -3.22
N ASP A 106 -3.32 -31.76 -4.24
CA ASP A 106 -3.70 -31.54 -5.61
C ASP A 106 -4.30 -32.79 -6.23
N THR A 107 -5.48 -32.65 -6.83
CA THR A 107 -6.21 -33.77 -7.43
C THR A 107 -5.88 -33.96 -8.91
N ASP A 108 -5.31 -32.95 -9.55
CA ASP A 108 -4.90 -32.91 -10.96
C ASP A 108 -3.46 -33.36 -11.20
N LEU A 109 -2.64 -33.47 -10.15
CA LEU A 109 -1.28 -34.01 -10.23
C LEU A 109 -1.26 -35.51 -9.92
N PRO A 110 -0.54 -36.34 -10.70
CA PRO A 110 -0.35 -37.75 -10.40
C PRO A 110 0.45 -37.94 -9.11
N ASP A 111 0.08 -38.96 -8.33
CA ASP A 111 0.85 -39.41 -7.16
C ASP A 111 2.19 -40.02 -7.58
N ASN A 112 3.10 -40.15 -6.61
CA ASN A 112 4.43 -40.72 -6.76
C ASN A 112 5.19 -40.14 -7.97
N SER A 113 5.17 -38.81 -8.06
CA SER A 113 5.64 -38.08 -9.24
C SER A 113 6.49 -36.88 -8.86
N GLN A 114 7.34 -36.50 -9.80
CA GLN A 114 8.27 -35.39 -9.71
C GLN A 114 8.06 -34.44 -10.89
N PHE A 115 8.13 -33.14 -10.62
CA PHE A 115 7.81 -32.06 -11.53
C PHE A 115 8.84 -30.94 -11.42
N SER A 116 9.05 -30.24 -12.52
CA SER A 116 9.62 -28.90 -12.48
C SER A 116 8.48 -27.91 -12.59
N VAL A 117 8.54 -26.84 -11.80
CA VAL A 117 7.50 -25.81 -11.78
C VAL A 117 8.02 -24.50 -12.30
N VAL A 118 7.18 -23.81 -13.08
CA VAL A 118 7.43 -22.45 -13.56
C VAL A 118 6.26 -21.58 -13.11
N VAL A 119 6.56 -20.61 -12.25
CA VAL A 119 5.60 -19.62 -11.74
C VAL A 119 5.80 -18.32 -12.50
N ARG A 120 4.81 -17.87 -13.27
CA ARG A 120 4.82 -16.56 -13.94
C ARG A 120 3.90 -15.61 -13.20
N SER A 121 4.38 -14.42 -12.88
CA SER A 121 3.63 -13.35 -12.25
C SER A 121 3.38 -12.22 -13.24
N TYR A 122 2.14 -11.73 -13.31
CA TYR A 122 1.70 -10.66 -14.21
C TYR A 122 1.23 -9.45 -13.40
N GLY A 123 1.98 -8.34 -13.49
CA GLY A 123 1.67 -7.06 -12.85
C GLY A 123 2.54 -6.73 -11.63
N SER A 124 3.16 -7.73 -10.99
CA SER A 124 4.00 -7.52 -9.80
C SER A 124 5.14 -8.53 -9.72
N GLU A 125 6.19 -8.18 -8.97
CA GLU A 125 7.30 -9.08 -8.69
C GLU A 125 6.92 -10.11 -7.62
N VAL A 126 7.51 -11.31 -7.73
CA VAL A 126 7.30 -12.40 -6.77
C VAL A 126 8.59 -13.11 -6.44
N VAL A 127 8.67 -13.66 -5.23
CA VAL A 127 9.72 -14.57 -4.77
C VAL A 127 9.09 -15.87 -4.29
N SER A 128 9.85 -16.96 -4.26
CA SER A 128 9.32 -18.25 -3.82
C SER A 128 10.36 -19.06 -3.06
N VAL A 129 9.91 -19.76 -2.03
CA VAL A 129 10.69 -20.76 -1.31
C VAL A 129 10.00 -22.11 -1.41
N VAL A 130 10.79 -23.19 -1.50
CA VAL A 130 10.31 -24.56 -1.48
C VAL A 130 10.79 -25.23 -0.21
N ASN A 131 9.86 -25.87 0.50
CA ASN A 131 10.19 -26.78 1.59
C ASN A 131 10.01 -28.20 1.04
N GLU A 132 10.96 -29.09 1.30
CA GLU A 132 10.93 -30.49 0.90
C GLU A 132 10.87 -31.34 2.17
N GLN A 133 9.88 -32.21 2.30
CA GLN A 133 9.68 -33.01 3.50
C GLN A 133 9.38 -34.45 3.15
N ALA A 134 9.90 -35.39 3.93
CA ALA A 134 9.59 -36.81 3.84
C ALA A 134 9.61 -37.47 5.21
N GLY A 135 9.01 -38.66 5.29
CA GLY A 135 9.04 -39.46 6.51
C GLY A 135 8.22 -38.88 7.66
N THR A 136 8.33 -39.51 8.82
CA THR A 136 7.59 -39.17 10.06
C THR A 136 8.39 -39.58 11.29
N GLY A 137 8.15 -38.93 12.43
CA GLY A 137 8.79 -39.29 13.69
C GLY A 137 10.31 -39.16 13.61
N SER A 138 11.05 -40.17 14.07
CA SER A 138 12.53 -40.16 14.05
C SER A 138 13.15 -40.23 12.66
N ARG A 139 12.34 -40.49 11.61
CA ARG A 139 12.77 -40.49 10.21
C ARG A 139 12.23 -39.30 9.41
N LEU A 140 11.70 -38.27 10.09
CA LEU A 140 11.37 -37.02 9.43
C LEU A 140 12.65 -36.44 8.82
N GLU A 141 12.56 -35.98 7.57
CA GLU A 141 13.59 -35.19 6.90
C GLU A 141 12.96 -33.90 6.38
N ALA A 142 13.69 -32.80 6.51
CA ALA A 142 13.27 -31.49 6.03
C ALA A 142 14.42 -30.77 5.32
N LEU A 143 14.12 -30.20 4.17
CA LEU A 143 15.07 -29.46 3.34
C LEU A 143 14.36 -28.21 2.82
N SER A 144 15.12 -27.21 2.40
CA SER A 144 14.54 -26.11 1.64
C SER A 144 15.51 -25.55 0.62
N TYR A 145 14.95 -24.95 -0.42
CA TYR A 145 15.71 -24.16 -1.39
C TYR A 145 14.91 -22.95 -1.83
N SER A 146 15.63 -21.96 -2.32
CA SER A 146 15.08 -20.71 -2.83
C SER A 146 14.71 -20.87 -4.32
N GLY A 147 13.51 -20.46 -4.71
CA GLY A 147 13.09 -20.40 -6.12
C GLY A 147 13.89 -19.34 -6.88
N LEU A 148 14.26 -19.62 -8.12
CA LEU A 148 15.18 -18.76 -8.89
C LEU A 148 14.44 -17.90 -9.90
N THR A 149 14.65 -16.59 -9.85
CA THR A 149 14.11 -15.61 -10.82
C THR A 149 15.06 -15.33 -11.99
N ALA A 150 16.34 -15.69 -11.83
CA ALA A 150 17.37 -15.57 -12.83
C ALA A 150 18.23 -16.83 -12.89
N GLY A 151 18.72 -17.16 -14.07
CA GLY A 151 19.63 -18.29 -14.30
C GLY A 151 20.97 -17.84 -14.83
N ALA A 152 21.96 -18.72 -14.75
CA ALA A 152 23.28 -18.51 -15.33
C ALA A 152 23.64 -19.63 -16.30
N ARG A 153 24.45 -19.31 -17.32
CA ARG A 153 25.00 -20.33 -18.23
C ARG A 153 26.17 -21.10 -17.61
N ARG A 154 26.73 -20.59 -16.52
CA ARG A 154 27.77 -21.24 -15.73
C ARG A 154 27.35 -21.22 -14.25
N VAL A 155 27.16 -22.40 -13.66
CA VAL A 155 26.66 -22.56 -12.29
C VAL A 155 27.62 -23.46 -11.50
N ALA A 156 28.07 -22.99 -10.35
CA ALA A 156 28.95 -23.71 -9.43
C ALA A 156 28.13 -24.49 -8.39
N LEU A 157 28.53 -25.73 -8.13
CA LEU A 157 27.93 -26.64 -7.16
C LEU A 157 29.06 -27.10 -6.21
N PRO A 158 29.18 -26.49 -5.02
CA PRO A 158 30.34 -26.73 -4.17
C PRO A 158 30.49 -28.17 -3.65
N TYR A 159 29.38 -28.91 -3.51
CA TYR A 159 29.38 -30.22 -2.87
C TYR A 159 28.53 -31.25 -3.62
N VAL A 160 29.18 -32.30 -4.11
CA VAL A 160 28.54 -33.48 -4.71
C VAL A 160 29.20 -34.71 -4.11
N ALA A 161 28.43 -35.55 -3.42
CA ALA A 161 28.93 -36.77 -2.78
C ALA A 161 28.33 -38.02 -3.42
N LYS A 162 29.18 -39.04 -3.54
CA LYS A 162 28.76 -40.41 -3.88
C LYS A 162 29.22 -41.36 -2.78
N ALA A 163 28.32 -41.65 -1.84
CA ALA A 163 28.53 -42.59 -0.74
C ALA A 163 29.76 -42.25 0.14
N VAL A 164 29.90 -40.99 0.53
CA VAL A 164 30.92 -40.52 1.49
C VAL A 164 30.26 -40.35 2.84
N ASP A 165 30.69 -41.10 3.86
CA ASP A 165 30.08 -41.06 5.20
C ASP A 165 28.54 -41.24 5.20
N GLY A 166 28.02 -41.97 4.21
CA GLY A 166 26.59 -42.18 3.99
C GLY A 166 25.90 -41.13 3.11
N TRP A 167 26.57 -40.03 2.75
CA TRP A 167 26.00 -38.96 1.93
C TRP A 167 25.93 -39.32 0.43
N LEU A 168 24.79 -38.99 -0.17
CA LEU A 168 24.51 -39.03 -1.60
C LEU A 168 23.84 -37.72 -2.02
N THR A 169 24.30 -37.10 -3.11
CA THR A 169 23.74 -35.83 -3.61
C THR A 169 23.06 -35.97 -4.96
N THR A 170 21.79 -35.63 -5.08
CA THR A 170 21.11 -35.53 -6.39
C THR A 170 21.13 -34.10 -6.88
N ILE A 171 21.64 -33.87 -8.09
CA ILE A 171 21.64 -32.55 -8.73
C ILE A 171 20.41 -32.46 -9.63
N VAL A 172 19.58 -31.44 -9.42
CA VAL A 172 18.40 -31.16 -10.26
C VAL A 172 18.62 -29.85 -11.01
N ILE A 173 18.47 -29.89 -12.33
CA ILE A 173 18.82 -28.78 -13.23
C ILE A 173 17.58 -28.41 -14.05
N GLN A 174 17.16 -27.15 -13.99
CA GLN A 174 16.05 -26.61 -14.78
C GLN A 174 16.56 -25.64 -15.85
N ASN A 175 15.97 -25.71 -17.04
CA ASN A 175 16.27 -24.80 -18.13
C ASN A 175 15.37 -23.56 -18.09
N LEU A 176 15.98 -22.38 -17.96
CA LEU A 176 15.32 -21.08 -17.86
C LEU A 176 15.21 -20.37 -19.23
N GLY A 177 15.84 -20.94 -20.26
CA GLY A 177 15.82 -20.41 -21.62
C GLY A 177 14.56 -20.77 -22.39
N THR A 178 14.48 -20.27 -23.62
CA THR A 178 13.36 -20.46 -24.54
C THR A 178 13.59 -21.59 -25.55
N SER A 179 14.78 -22.17 -25.56
CA SER A 179 15.18 -23.29 -26.43
C SER A 179 15.73 -24.44 -25.59
N THR A 180 15.84 -25.64 -26.16
CA THR A 180 16.47 -26.78 -25.48
C THR A 180 17.92 -26.45 -25.06
N ALA A 181 18.23 -26.62 -23.78
CA ALA A 181 19.56 -26.45 -23.22
C ALA A 181 20.39 -27.71 -23.45
N SER A 182 21.61 -27.53 -23.95
CA SER A 182 22.68 -28.52 -23.85
C SER A 182 23.49 -28.17 -22.61
N VAL A 183 23.55 -29.08 -21.64
CA VAL A 183 24.22 -28.88 -20.34
C VAL A 183 25.37 -29.86 -20.22
N THR A 184 26.54 -29.36 -19.80
CA THR A 184 27.71 -30.16 -19.42
C THR A 184 27.99 -29.91 -17.94
N ALA A 185 27.98 -30.96 -17.13
CA ALA A 185 28.41 -30.95 -15.74
C ALA A 185 29.83 -31.50 -15.64
N SER A 186 30.78 -30.67 -15.20
CA SER A 186 32.17 -31.05 -15.00
C SER A 186 32.46 -31.19 -13.51
N PHE A 187 32.89 -32.38 -13.09
CA PHE A 187 33.17 -32.74 -11.70
C PHE A 187 34.68 -32.80 -11.46
N THR A 188 35.13 -32.28 -10.33
CA THR A 188 36.51 -32.38 -9.86
C THR A 188 36.50 -32.77 -8.38
N SER A 189 37.20 -33.85 -8.03
CA SER A 189 37.31 -34.28 -6.63
C SER A 189 38.02 -33.24 -5.78
N PHE A 190 37.72 -33.20 -4.48
CA PHE A 190 38.31 -32.20 -3.58
C PHE A 190 39.83 -32.29 -3.52
N ASP A 191 40.41 -33.47 -3.58
CA ASP A 191 41.86 -33.71 -3.65
C ASP A 191 42.45 -33.47 -5.05
N GLY A 192 41.60 -33.35 -6.08
CA GLY A 192 41.97 -33.14 -7.48
C GLY A 192 42.45 -34.40 -8.22
N SER A 193 42.35 -35.59 -7.61
CA SER A 193 42.80 -36.84 -8.20
C SER A 193 41.86 -37.39 -9.28
N SER A 194 40.56 -37.05 -9.22
CA SER A 194 39.52 -37.60 -10.08
C SER A 194 38.67 -36.51 -10.73
N THR A 195 38.32 -36.72 -12.00
CA THR A 195 37.43 -35.83 -12.76
C THR A 195 36.41 -36.62 -13.56
N ALA A 196 35.24 -36.04 -13.81
CA ALA A 196 34.21 -36.63 -14.66
C ALA A 196 33.46 -35.55 -15.42
N SER A 197 32.85 -35.92 -16.55
CA SER A 197 31.97 -35.03 -17.31
C SER A 197 30.71 -35.76 -17.73
N LEU A 198 29.56 -35.17 -17.45
CA LEU A 198 28.24 -35.69 -17.78
C LEU A 198 27.47 -34.65 -18.58
N THR A 199 26.59 -35.09 -19.47
CA THR A 199 25.76 -34.18 -20.28
C THR A 199 24.27 -34.44 -20.08
N ARG A 200 23.48 -33.38 -20.25
CA ARG A 200 22.00 -33.42 -20.24
C ARG A 200 21.45 -32.54 -21.35
N SER A 201 20.29 -32.94 -21.89
CA SER A 201 19.47 -32.11 -22.78
C SER A 201 18.16 -31.80 -22.08
N ILE A 202 17.81 -30.52 -21.98
CA ILE A 202 16.70 -30.07 -21.12
C ILE A 202 15.81 -29.09 -21.90
N GLY A 203 14.54 -29.42 -22.09
CA GLY A 203 13.57 -28.53 -22.75
C GLY A 203 13.24 -27.27 -21.90
N PRO A 204 12.73 -26.19 -22.50
CA PRO A 204 12.36 -24.96 -21.78
C PRO A 204 11.43 -25.21 -20.59
N GLY A 205 11.74 -24.65 -19.41
CA GLY A 205 10.96 -24.81 -18.18
C GLY A 205 10.98 -26.21 -17.54
N ARG A 206 11.60 -27.19 -18.22
CA ARG A 206 11.72 -28.58 -17.76
C ARG A 206 12.99 -28.77 -16.93
N SER A 207 13.02 -29.84 -16.15
CA SER A 207 14.21 -30.27 -15.42
C SER A 207 14.74 -31.64 -15.87
N GLN A 208 16.00 -31.88 -15.59
CA GLN A 208 16.67 -33.19 -15.58
C GLN A 208 17.53 -33.29 -14.33
N PHE A 209 17.95 -34.50 -13.98
CA PHE A 209 18.80 -34.72 -12.81
C PHE A 209 20.08 -35.50 -13.13
N ILE A 210 21.05 -35.39 -12.23
CA ILE A 210 22.23 -36.24 -12.14
C ILE A 210 22.19 -36.88 -10.75
N ASP A 211 22.07 -38.21 -10.72
CA ASP A 211 22.10 -39.01 -9.50
C ASP A 211 23.42 -39.83 -9.49
N PRO A 212 24.41 -39.44 -8.67
CA PRO A 212 25.70 -40.12 -8.61
C PRO A 212 25.61 -41.62 -8.35
N SER A 213 24.53 -42.13 -7.75
CA SER A 213 24.36 -43.55 -7.47
C SER A 213 24.32 -44.41 -8.75
N VAL A 214 23.81 -43.85 -9.85
CA VAL A 214 23.70 -44.53 -11.15
C VAL A 214 24.73 -44.05 -12.18
N GLU A 215 25.48 -42.99 -11.89
CA GLU A 215 26.53 -42.47 -12.77
C GLU A 215 27.85 -43.23 -12.59
N GLY A 216 28.14 -44.12 -13.53
CA GLY A 216 29.34 -44.97 -13.47
C GLY A 216 30.67 -44.22 -13.58
N SER A 217 30.67 -42.98 -14.08
CA SER A 217 31.88 -42.13 -14.18
C SER A 217 32.25 -41.42 -12.89
N LEU A 218 31.37 -41.41 -11.88
CA LEU A 218 31.65 -40.86 -10.56
C LEU A 218 32.09 -41.99 -9.63
N GLU A 219 33.17 -41.77 -8.89
CA GLU A 219 33.74 -42.78 -7.99
C GLU A 219 33.00 -42.80 -6.66
N SER A 220 32.74 -44.00 -6.13
CA SER A 220 32.17 -44.17 -4.80
C SER A 220 33.20 -43.81 -3.73
N GLY A 221 32.75 -43.19 -2.63
CA GLY A 221 33.63 -42.72 -1.57
C GLY A 221 34.35 -41.41 -1.89
N THR A 222 33.88 -40.67 -2.90
CA THR A 222 34.52 -39.43 -3.35
C THR A 222 33.59 -38.22 -3.21
N GLU A 223 34.16 -37.11 -2.71
CA GLU A 223 33.54 -35.79 -2.72
C GLU A 223 34.04 -35.00 -3.92
N TYR A 224 33.11 -34.44 -4.68
CA TYR A 224 33.36 -33.60 -5.84
C TYR A 224 32.80 -32.21 -5.60
N SER A 225 33.38 -31.24 -6.29
CA SER A 225 32.68 -30.02 -6.66
C SER A 225 32.38 -30.08 -8.15
N ALA A 226 31.30 -29.42 -8.60
CA ALA A 226 30.91 -29.43 -10.01
C ALA A 226 30.68 -28.03 -10.57
N VAL A 227 30.87 -27.88 -11.88
CA VAL A 227 30.51 -26.69 -12.64
C VAL A 227 29.62 -27.11 -13.81
N LEU A 228 28.40 -26.57 -13.84
CA LEU A 228 27.49 -26.71 -14.97
C LEU A 228 27.81 -25.63 -16.00
N THR A 229 27.91 -25.99 -17.27
CA THR A 229 28.00 -25.05 -18.41
C THR A 229 26.90 -25.36 -19.42
N ALA A 230 26.21 -24.35 -19.95
CA ALA A 230 25.08 -24.60 -20.84
C ALA A 230 24.85 -23.55 -21.93
N SER A 231 24.13 -23.97 -22.98
CA SER A 231 23.69 -23.10 -24.09
C SER A 231 22.55 -22.14 -23.70
N GLN A 232 21.87 -22.37 -22.59
CA GLN A 232 20.78 -21.55 -22.05
C GLN A 232 21.01 -21.29 -20.55
N PRO A 233 20.42 -20.24 -19.96
CA PRO A 233 20.45 -20.02 -18.52
C PRO A 233 19.86 -21.20 -17.75
N LEU A 234 20.50 -21.59 -16.64
CA LEU A 234 20.08 -22.69 -15.79
C LEU A 234 19.77 -22.23 -14.37
N ALA A 235 18.87 -22.95 -13.73
CA ALA A 235 18.76 -23.04 -12.28
C ALA A 235 19.18 -24.45 -11.85
N ALA A 236 19.82 -24.56 -10.69
CA ALA A 236 20.17 -25.86 -10.12
C ALA A 236 19.89 -25.88 -8.62
N VAL A 237 19.46 -27.04 -8.13
CA VAL A 237 19.34 -27.38 -6.71
C VAL A 237 20.05 -28.70 -6.51
N VAL A 238 20.73 -28.85 -5.38
CA VAL A 238 21.36 -30.11 -4.99
C VAL A 238 20.73 -30.58 -3.69
N ASN A 239 20.17 -31.78 -3.69
CA ASN A 239 19.60 -32.43 -2.51
C ASN A 239 20.60 -33.47 -2.01
N ALA A 240 21.11 -33.28 -0.80
CA ALA A 240 22.03 -34.19 -0.14
C ALA A 240 21.27 -35.01 0.90
N HIS A 241 21.44 -36.33 0.87
CA HIS A 241 20.78 -37.25 1.79
C HIS A 241 21.78 -38.21 2.42
N ASN A 242 21.60 -38.45 3.71
CA ASN A 242 22.20 -39.54 4.48
C ASN A 242 21.08 -40.32 5.15
N ASP A 243 20.33 -41.05 4.34
CA ASP A 243 18.99 -41.54 4.67
C ASP A 243 18.78 -43.03 4.39
N ALA A 244 19.85 -43.76 4.03
CA ALA A 244 19.79 -45.18 3.73
C ALA A 244 19.00 -45.95 4.81
N ALA A 245 18.34 -47.04 4.43
CA ALA A 245 17.44 -47.76 5.33
C ALA A 245 18.09 -48.23 6.65
N SER A 246 19.42 -48.39 6.68
CA SER A 246 20.20 -48.73 7.87
C SER A 246 20.49 -47.56 8.82
N VAL A 247 20.30 -46.32 8.37
CA VAL A 247 20.56 -45.10 9.15
C VAL A 247 19.40 -44.86 10.11
N THR A 248 19.68 -44.75 11.40
CA THR A 248 18.66 -44.58 12.45
C THR A 248 18.08 -43.17 12.52
N HIS A 249 18.91 -42.15 12.25
CA HIS A 249 18.55 -40.74 12.20
C HIS A 249 18.92 -40.22 10.80
N PRO A 250 18.03 -40.40 9.80
CA PRO A 250 18.28 -39.89 8.46
C PRO A 250 18.37 -38.37 8.52
N ARG A 251 19.25 -37.82 7.70
CA ARG A 251 19.51 -36.38 7.64
C ARG A 251 19.65 -35.94 6.19
N GLY A 252 19.26 -34.72 5.89
CA GLY A 252 19.45 -34.14 4.57
C GLY A 252 19.56 -32.63 4.59
N PHE A 253 20.03 -32.08 3.48
CA PHE A 253 19.89 -30.66 3.22
C PHE A 253 19.79 -30.42 1.71
N SER A 254 19.23 -29.28 1.33
CA SER A 254 19.23 -28.80 -0.04
C SER A 254 20.03 -27.50 -0.12
N TYR A 255 20.56 -27.19 -1.29
CA TYR A 255 21.12 -25.87 -1.56
C TYR A 255 21.00 -25.49 -3.04
N ASN A 256 20.91 -24.19 -3.31
CA ASN A 256 20.89 -23.66 -4.67
C ASN A 256 22.30 -23.61 -5.29
N GLY A 257 22.40 -23.93 -6.58
CA GLY A 257 23.63 -23.70 -7.34
C GLY A 257 23.94 -22.21 -7.47
N SER A 258 25.21 -21.83 -7.30
CA SER A 258 25.64 -20.43 -7.35
C SER A 258 25.98 -20.03 -8.78
N ALA A 259 25.40 -18.95 -9.28
CA ALA A 259 25.85 -18.35 -10.54
C ALA A 259 27.34 -17.96 -10.41
N VAL A 260 28.14 -18.29 -11.41
CA VAL A 260 29.55 -17.90 -11.40
C VAL A 260 29.66 -16.42 -11.79
N GLY A 261 29.88 -15.56 -10.80
CA GLY A 261 29.98 -14.11 -10.96
C GLY A 261 31.41 -13.57 -10.86
N ASP A 262 31.52 -12.25 -11.03
CA ASP A 262 32.76 -11.51 -10.83
C ASP A 262 33.27 -11.65 -9.39
N PRO A 263 34.59 -11.53 -9.16
CA PRO A 263 35.17 -11.57 -7.82
C PRO A 263 34.53 -10.54 -6.88
N GLY A 264 34.22 -10.93 -5.65
CA GLY A 264 33.55 -10.04 -4.70
C GLY A 264 33.45 -10.60 -3.28
N TYR A 265 32.77 -9.86 -2.42
CA TYR A 265 32.45 -10.30 -1.06
C TYR A 265 31.21 -11.18 -1.08
N THR A 266 31.22 -12.26 -0.30
CA THR A 266 30.01 -13.05 -0.03
C THR A 266 29.76 -13.16 1.48
N TYR A 267 28.48 -13.29 1.84
CA TYR A 267 28.05 -13.20 3.23
C TYR A 267 27.26 -14.45 3.63
N LEU A 268 27.58 -14.99 4.81
CA LEU A 268 26.88 -16.09 5.44
C LEU A 268 26.43 -15.64 6.83
N PRO A 269 25.13 -15.36 7.04
CA PRO A 269 24.67 -14.76 8.29
C PRO A 269 24.87 -15.63 9.54
N LEU A 270 25.04 -16.95 9.36
CA LEU A 270 25.19 -17.90 10.45
C LEU A 270 26.26 -18.95 10.14
N VAL A 271 27.28 -19.04 10.98
CA VAL A 271 28.18 -20.17 11.13
C VAL A 271 28.12 -20.60 12.58
N VAL A 272 27.94 -21.90 12.82
CA VAL A 272 27.77 -22.44 14.17
C VAL A 272 28.95 -23.32 14.52
N ARG A 273 29.42 -23.20 15.77
CA ARG A 273 30.30 -24.20 16.37
C ARG A 273 29.83 -24.49 17.79
N ASN A 274 29.15 -25.62 17.98
CA ASN A 274 28.66 -26.11 19.28
C ASN A 274 27.94 -25.02 20.12
N ALA A 275 27.17 -24.14 19.48
CA ALA A 275 26.58 -22.98 20.15
C ALA A 275 25.48 -23.36 21.17
N ASP A 276 24.87 -24.52 20.97
CA ASP A 276 23.75 -25.08 21.73
C ASP A 276 24.17 -26.20 22.70
N GLY A 277 25.45 -26.57 22.71
CA GLY A 277 25.99 -27.64 23.56
C GLY A 277 25.66 -29.06 23.10
N ILE A 278 24.98 -29.25 21.96
CA ILE A 278 24.67 -30.59 21.40
C ILE A 278 25.61 -30.98 20.24
N GLY A 279 26.72 -30.26 20.06
CA GLY A 279 27.72 -30.56 19.04
C GLY A 279 27.41 -30.01 17.65
N ARG A 280 26.29 -29.29 17.46
CA ARG A 280 25.90 -28.73 16.15
C ARG A 280 27.00 -27.82 15.60
N THR A 281 27.50 -28.14 14.40
CA THR A 281 28.69 -27.50 13.83
C THR A 281 28.55 -27.32 12.32
N SER A 282 28.97 -26.15 11.83
CA SER A 282 29.09 -25.84 10.41
C SER A 282 30.26 -26.60 9.77
N ARG A 283 30.09 -27.06 8.54
CA ARG A 283 31.13 -27.46 7.59
C ARG A 283 31.04 -26.52 6.39
N LEU A 284 32.12 -25.81 6.10
CA LEU A 284 32.16 -24.82 5.03
C LEU A 284 32.85 -25.39 3.80
N ILE A 285 32.16 -25.42 2.67
CA ILE A 285 32.72 -25.86 1.39
C ILE A 285 32.90 -24.65 0.49
N VAL A 286 34.15 -24.33 0.15
CA VAL A 286 34.51 -23.19 -0.67
C VAL A 286 35.01 -23.67 -2.02
N GLN A 287 34.18 -23.56 -3.05
CA GLN A 287 34.54 -23.88 -4.43
C GLN A 287 35.10 -22.65 -5.13
N ASN A 288 36.29 -22.77 -5.74
CA ASN A 288 36.78 -21.75 -6.67
C ASN A 288 36.01 -21.86 -7.99
N ALA A 289 35.04 -20.97 -8.17
CA ALA A 289 34.25 -20.89 -9.39
C ALA A 289 34.92 -20.04 -10.49
N GLY A 290 36.06 -19.41 -10.20
CA GLY A 290 36.85 -18.64 -11.16
C GLY A 290 37.51 -19.49 -12.26
N THR A 291 38.49 -18.90 -12.95
CA THR A 291 39.26 -19.53 -14.04
C THR A 291 40.74 -19.72 -13.71
N SER A 292 41.20 -19.18 -12.58
CA SER A 292 42.58 -19.30 -12.07
C SER A 292 42.56 -19.75 -10.61
N SER A 293 43.67 -20.32 -10.13
CA SER A 293 43.83 -20.63 -8.72
C SER A 293 43.75 -19.36 -7.87
N ASP A 294 43.08 -19.43 -6.72
CA ASP A 294 42.86 -18.29 -5.84
C ASP A 294 42.72 -18.73 -4.37
N THR A 295 42.90 -17.83 -3.42
CA THR A 295 42.90 -18.11 -1.97
C THR A 295 41.85 -17.24 -1.26
N PRO A 296 40.75 -17.82 -0.75
CA PRO A 296 39.74 -17.06 -0.01
C PRO A 296 40.24 -16.67 1.38
N THR A 297 39.74 -15.55 1.89
CA THR A 297 39.83 -15.20 3.31
C THR A 297 38.45 -15.33 3.95
N LEU A 298 38.32 -16.22 4.94
CA LEU A 298 37.11 -16.41 5.75
C LEU A 298 37.23 -15.60 7.04
N THR A 299 36.47 -14.51 7.18
CA THR A 299 36.44 -13.67 8.39
C THR A 299 35.15 -13.92 9.18
N PHE A 300 35.30 -14.51 10.35
CA PHE A 300 34.20 -14.87 11.26
C PHE A 300 34.03 -13.79 12.33
N SER A 301 32.81 -13.28 12.49
CA SER A 301 32.48 -12.26 13.50
C SER A 301 31.46 -12.81 14.50
N ARG A 302 31.86 -12.94 15.76
CA ARG A 302 31.05 -13.57 16.81
C ARG A 302 29.82 -12.73 17.18
N PHE A 303 28.64 -13.36 17.30
CA PHE A 303 27.38 -12.67 17.61
C PHE A 303 27.40 -11.94 18.96
N SER A 304 28.01 -12.55 19.98
CA SER A 304 27.95 -12.07 21.37
C SER A 304 28.90 -10.91 21.67
N SER A 305 29.97 -10.74 20.89
CA SER A 305 31.07 -9.83 21.21
C SER A 305 31.60 -9.03 20.02
N GLY A 306 31.28 -9.42 18.78
CA GLY A 306 31.91 -8.88 17.58
C GLY A 306 33.37 -9.27 17.39
N SER A 307 33.93 -10.14 18.25
CA SER A 307 35.32 -10.59 18.12
C SER A 307 35.51 -11.37 16.83
N MET A 308 36.61 -11.09 16.13
CA MET A 308 36.90 -11.65 14.81
C MET A 308 37.95 -12.75 14.84
N ALA A 309 37.80 -13.73 13.94
CA ALA A 309 38.82 -14.72 13.59
C ALA A 309 38.91 -14.82 12.06
N SER A 310 40.12 -14.94 11.50
CA SER A 310 40.31 -15.05 10.05
C SER A 310 41.04 -16.35 9.70
N VAL A 311 40.55 -17.05 8.69
CA VAL A 311 41.07 -18.35 8.24
C VAL A 311 41.18 -18.37 6.72
N SER A 312 42.32 -18.83 6.21
CA SER A 312 42.55 -19.06 4.78
C SER A 312 43.18 -20.44 4.56
N PRO A 313 42.92 -21.12 3.43
CA PRO A 313 43.56 -22.40 3.15
C PRO A 313 45.07 -22.24 3.00
N ARG A 314 45.83 -23.30 3.33
CA ARG A 314 47.31 -23.30 3.24
C ARG A 314 47.83 -23.16 1.80
N SER A 315 47.03 -23.51 0.81
CA SER A 315 47.36 -23.39 -0.61
C SER A 315 46.17 -22.87 -1.38
N ALA A 316 46.43 -22.16 -2.47
CA ALA A 316 45.40 -21.68 -3.38
C ALA A 316 44.54 -22.84 -3.90
N ILE A 317 43.23 -22.61 -3.97
CA ILE A 317 42.26 -23.55 -4.51
C ILE A 317 42.31 -23.41 -6.03
N SER A 318 42.61 -24.50 -6.76
CA SER A 318 42.60 -24.46 -8.23
C SER A 318 41.19 -24.23 -8.77
N ALA A 319 41.07 -23.62 -9.96
CA ALA A 319 39.77 -23.40 -10.60
C ALA A 319 38.97 -24.70 -10.72
N GLY A 320 37.70 -24.65 -10.33
CA GLY A 320 36.78 -25.80 -10.33
C GLY A 320 36.98 -26.81 -9.20
N ARG A 321 37.95 -26.62 -8.29
CA ARG A 321 38.11 -27.40 -7.05
C ARG A 321 37.43 -26.72 -5.87
N ALA A 322 37.25 -27.47 -4.78
CA ALA A 322 36.77 -26.95 -3.53
C ALA A 322 37.69 -27.29 -2.35
N TRP A 323 37.61 -26.45 -1.31
CA TRP A 323 38.22 -26.65 0.00
C TRP A 323 37.12 -26.85 1.04
N SER A 324 37.23 -27.92 1.83
CA SER A 324 36.36 -28.19 2.96
C SER A 324 37.02 -27.70 4.25
N PHE A 325 36.36 -26.82 4.99
CA PHE A 325 36.82 -26.28 6.26
C PHE A 325 35.88 -26.68 7.40
N ASP A 326 36.45 -27.27 8.46
CA ASP A 326 35.78 -27.60 9.72
C ASP A 326 36.21 -26.59 10.81
N PRO A 327 35.30 -25.75 11.34
CA PRO A 327 35.58 -24.78 12.40
C PRO A 327 36.10 -25.37 13.71
N ARG A 328 36.00 -26.70 13.90
CA ARG A 328 36.63 -27.40 15.04
C ARG A 328 38.15 -27.53 14.87
N MET A 329 38.67 -27.22 13.69
CA MET A 329 40.08 -27.32 13.32
C MET A 329 40.63 -25.96 12.89
N LYS A 330 41.95 -25.79 12.95
CA LYS A 330 42.63 -24.69 12.26
C LYS A 330 42.61 -24.93 10.74
N ALA A 331 43.05 -23.93 9.97
CA ALA A 331 43.18 -24.02 8.51
C ALA A 331 43.97 -25.23 7.99
N ASP A 332 44.77 -25.87 8.84
CA ASP A 332 45.55 -27.06 8.51
C ASP A 332 44.75 -28.37 8.49
N GLY A 333 43.51 -28.35 8.95
CA GLY A 333 42.62 -29.51 9.01
C GLY A 333 43.01 -30.56 10.05
N VAL A 334 44.06 -30.36 10.84
CA VAL A 334 44.61 -31.37 11.78
C VAL A 334 44.73 -30.83 13.21
N THR A 335 45.09 -29.56 13.38
CA THR A 335 45.21 -28.94 14.70
C THR A 335 43.83 -28.55 15.20
N ARG A 336 43.41 -29.09 16.36
CA ARG A 336 42.12 -28.73 16.97
C ARG A 336 42.07 -27.26 17.40
N CYS A 337 40.94 -26.65 17.17
CA CYS A 337 40.61 -25.32 17.63
C CYS A 337 40.21 -25.35 19.12
N PRO A 338 40.81 -24.55 20.02
CA PRO A 338 40.33 -24.42 21.39
C PRO A 338 38.87 -23.93 21.43
N SER A 339 38.11 -24.25 22.49
CA SER A 339 36.71 -23.79 22.63
C SER A 339 36.58 -22.27 22.67
N GLY A 340 37.54 -21.58 23.31
CA GLY A 340 37.64 -20.13 23.31
C GLY A 340 38.04 -19.50 21.97
N GLY A 341 38.45 -20.31 20.98
CA GLY A 341 38.94 -19.85 19.68
C GLY A 341 40.27 -19.10 19.76
N GLY A 342 40.53 -18.26 18.74
CA GLY A 342 41.70 -17.40 18.62
C GLY A 342 41.60 -16.51 17.37
N SER A 343 42.62 -15.72 17.07
CA SER A 343 42.63 -14.87 15.87
C SER A 343 42.65 -15.65 14.56
N ASP A 344 43.15 -16.89 14.57
CA ASP A 344 43.27 -17.79 13.42
C ASP A 344 42.33 -19.01 13.52
N CYS A 345 41.33 -18.95 14.42
CA CYS A 345 40.54 -20.12 14.80
C CYS A 345 39.16 -19.77 15.38
N VAL A 346 38.10 -20.37 14.86
CA VAL A 346 36.71 -20.01 15.21
C VAL A 346 36.36 -20.52 16.60
N ALA A 347 35.93 -19.65 17.52
CA ALA A 347 35.49 -20.04 18.85
C ALA A 347 34.17 -20.84 18.83
N GLU A 348 33.81 -21.53 19.91
CA GLU A 348 32.45 -22.06 20.07
C GLU A 348 31.44 -20.91 20.20
N GLY A 349 30.30 -21.04 19.51
CA GLY A 349 29.23 -20.04 19.43
C GLY A 349 28.70 -19.82 18.01
N GLU A 350 27.88 -18.78 17.86
CA GLU A 350 27.34 -18.31 16.59
C GLU A 350 28.17 -17.15 16.04
N HIS A 351 28.43 -17.19 14.72
CA HIS A 351 29.28 -16.24 14.01
C HIS A 351 28.62 -15.83 12.69
N GLY A 352 28.77 -14.59 12.27
CA GLY A 352 28.59 -14.24 10.87
C GLY A 352 29.89 -14.54 10.14
N LEU A 353 29.84 -14.83 8.84
CA LEU A 353 31.02 -15.03 8.02
C LEU A 353 30.98 -14.10 6.80
N THR A 354 32.08 -13.39 6.60
CA THR A 354 32.40 -12.65 5.37
C THR A 354 33.49 -13.41 4.64
N VAL A 355 33.29 -13.70 3.36
CA VAL A 355 34.30 -14.29 2.49
C VAL A 355 34.77 -13.23 1.52
N GLU A 356 36.07 -12.95 1.54
CA GLU A 356 36.69 -11.91 0.72
C GLU A 356 37.51 -12.50 -0.42
N TRP A 357 37.60 -11.73 -1.51
CA TRP A 357 38.48 -11.92 -2.67
C TRP A 357 38.14 -13.17 -3.50
N GLY A 358 37.95 -13.00 -4.81
CA GLY A 358 37.80 -14.13 -5.75
C GLY A 358 36.35 -14.49 -6.10
N SER A 359 36.20 -15.30 -7.14
CA SER A 359 34.90 -15.85 -7.59
C SER A 359 34.64 -17.18 -6.86
N PHE A 360 34.25 -17.12 -5.59
CA PHE A 360 34.00 -18.30 -4.77
C PHE A 360 32.50 -18.60 -4.61
N ALA A 361 32.12 -19.87 -4.78
CA ALA A 361 30.83 -20.39 -4.38
C ALA A 361 31.00 -21.08 -3.01
N VAL A 362 30.31 -20.58 -1.99
CA VAL A 362 30.50 -21.03 -0.61
C VAL A 362 29.21 -21.63 -0.09
N LEU A 363 29.27 -22.88 0.34
CA LEU A 363 28.18 -23.62 0.97
C LEU A 363 28.49 -23.77 2.46
N ASN A 364 27.52 -23.47 3.31
CA ASN A 364 27.55 -23.80 4.73
C ASN A 364 26.59 -24.95 5.00
N ILE A 365 27.12 -26.05 5.55
CA ILE A 365 26.36 -27.21 5.97
C ILE A 365 26.38 -27.24 7.50
N VAL A 366 25.24 -27.06 8.17
CA VAL A 366 25.13 -27.07 9.62
C VAL A 366 24.60 -28.42 10.07
N GLU A 367 25.42 -29.19 10.79
CA GLU A 367 25.12 -30.59 11.11
C GLU A 367 25.21 -30.86 12.62
N SER A 368 24.36 -31.76 13.10
CA SER A 368 24.48 -32.48 14.37
C SER A 368 24.28 -33.97 14.10
N ASP A 369 24.40 -34.84 15.10
CA ASP A 369 24.16 -36.28 14.93
C ASP A 369 22.71 -36.62 14.47
N GLU A 370 21.76 -35.70 14.66
CA GLU A 370 20.33 -35.91 14.35
C GLU A 370 19.79 -35.01 13.23
N THR A 371 20.45 -33.90 12.92
CA THR A 371 19.89 -32.89 12.01
C THR A 371 20.92 -32.35 11.03
N ALA A 372 20.49 -31.96 9.83
CA ALA A 372 21.31 -31.23 8.86
C ALA A 372 20.50 -30.10 8.22
N MET A 373 21.20 -29.03 7.82
CA MET A 373 20.62 -27.95 7.01
C MET A 373 21.74 -27.24 6.25
N GLY A 374 21.46 -26.71 5.06
CA GLY A 374 22.49 -26.13 4.20
C GLY A 374 21.98 -24.91 3.44
N TYR A 375 22.87 -23.93 3.22
CA TYR A 375 22.58 -22.76 2.39
C TYR A 375 23.87 -22.20 1.79
N VAL A 376 23.74 -21.44 0.69
CA VAL A 376 24.87 -20.81 0.02
C VAL A 376 25.03 -19.34 0.41
N ALA A 377 26.26 -18.84 0.28
CA ALA A 377 26.57 -17.45 0.56
C ALA A 377 25.89 -16.48 -0.40
N ALA A 378 25.50 -15.31 0.13
CA ALA A 378 24.89 -14.24 -0.66
C ALA A 378 25.98 -13.32 -1.24
N PRO A 379 26.02 -13.06 -2.57
CA PRO A 379 27.09 -12.31 -3.25
C PRO A 379 26.97 -10.78 -3.19
N SER A 380 25.87 -10.24 -2.68
CA SER A 380 25.69 -8.80 -2.50
C SER A 380 24.61 -8.55 -1.46
N ALA A 381 24.88 -7.66 -0.52
CA ALA A 381 23.91 -7.27 0.49
C ALA A 381 23.06 -6.11 -0.06
N ALA A 382 21.73 -6.22 0.06
CA ALA A 382 20.75 -5.27 -0.51
C ALA A 382 20.12 -4.41 0.60
N SER A 383 19.59 -3.24 0.28
CA SER A 383 18.84 -2.42 1.24
C SER A 383 17.54 -3.08 1.71
N ARG A 384 17.03 -4.06 0.94
CA ARG A 384 15.83 -4.81 1.26
C ARG A 384 15.98 -6.30 0.99
N VAL A 385 15.44 -7.12 1.90
CA VAL A 385 15.38 -8.58 1.79
C VAL A 385 13.96 -9.08 2.10
N TYR A 386 13.42 -9.97 1.27
CA TYR A 386 12.12 -10.59 1.46
C TYR A 386 12.27 -12.00 2.04
N LEU A 387 11.44 -12.35 3.01
CA LEU A 387 11.43 -13.64 3.70
C LEU A 387 9.99 -14.21 3.65
N PRO A 388 9.65 -15.01 2.63
CA PRO A 388 8.25 -15.34 2.31
C PRO A 388 7.58 -16.33 3.28
N ASN A 389 8.34 -17.08 4.07
CA ASN A 389 7.80 -18.10 4.98
C ASN A 389 8.48 -18.06 6.36
N VAL A 390 7.87 -17.32 7.29
CA VAL A 390 8.30 -17.23 8.68
C VAL A 390 7.17 -17.69 9.60
N THR A 391 7.36 -18.76 10.36
CA THR A 391 6.34 -19.39 11.19
C THR A 391 6.61 -19.23 12.68
N ARG A 392 5.53 -19.14 13.45
CA ARG A 392 5.58 -19.17 14.92
C ARG A 392 4.75 -20.35 15.43
N ARG A 393 5.41 -21.42 15.89
CA ARG A 393 4.75 -22.62 16.44
C ARG A 393 3.64 -23.17 15.52
N LEU A 394 3.88 -23.20 14.21
CA LEU A 394 2.93 -23.69 13.23
C LEU A 394 2.77 -25.21 13.38
N GLY A 395 1.55 -25.67 13.65
CA GLY A 395 1.26 -27.07 13.95
C GLY A 395 1.29 -27.42 15.46
N GLY A 396 1.34 -26.41 16.34
CA GLY A 396 1.23 -26.60 17.80
C GLY A 396 2.50 -26.19 18.55
N THR A 397 2.57 -26.52 19.85
CA THR A 397 3.66 -26.07 20.74
C THR A 397 5.04 -26.51 20.30
N SER A 398 5.15 -27.71 19.73
CA SER A 398 6.37 -28.27 19.13
C SER A 398 6.41 -28.11 17.61
N GLY A 399 5.52 -27.29 17.06
CA GLY A 399 5.43 -27.04 15.62
C GLY A 399 6.55 -26.16 15.09
N TRP A 400 6.51 -25.91 13.78
CA TRP A 400 7.53 -25.15 13.08
C TRP A 400 7.67 -23.74 13.63
N THR A 401 8.90 -23.38 13.97
CA THR A 401 9.30 -22.02 14.32
C THR A 401 10.51 -21.65 13.49
N THR A 402 10.52 -20.43 12.94
CA THR A 402 11.55 -20.05 11.98
C THR A 402 12.31 -18.78 12.38
N PRO A 403 13.42 -18.88 13.13
CA PRO A 403 14.25 -17.73 13.42
C PRO A 403 14.86 -17.13 12.15
N ILE A 404 14.95 -15.81 12.12
CA ILE A 404 15.65 -15.05 11.08
C ILE A 404 17.04 -14.74 11.61
N VAL A 405 18.07 -14.84 10.78
CA VAL A 405 19.42 -14.34 11.11
C VAL A 405 19.81 -13.29 10.10
N VAL A 406 20.05 -12.08 10.58
CA VAL A 406 20.39 -10.89 9.78
C VAL A 406 21.88 -10.60 9.90
N GLN A 407 22.57 -10.32 8.81
CA GLN A 407 23.97 -9.87 8.83
C GLN A 407 24.13 -8.63 7.95
N THR A 408 24.93 -7.68 8.41
CA THR A 408 25.34 -6.50 7.65
C THR A 408 26.83 -6.62 7.30
N PRO A 409 27.28 -6.13 6.14
CA PRO A 409 28.70 -6.10 5.82
C PRO A 409 29.47 -5.19 6.78
N ASP A 410 30.81 -5.21 6.71
CA ASP A 410 31.68 -4.47 7.64
C ASP A 410 31.50 -2.95 7.62
N TRP A 411 30.96 -2.42 6.53
CA TRP A 411 30.59 -1.01 6.32
C TRP A 411 29.08 -0.79 6.30
N GLY A 412 28.30 -1.81 6.69
CA GLY A 412 26.86 -1.83 6.64
C GLY A 412 26.18 -1.04 7.76
N PRO A 413 24.84 -0.95 7.71
CA PRO A 413 24.05 -0.18 8.67
C PRO A 413 24.08 -0.82 10.06
N THR A 414 23.97 0.00 11.11
CA THR A 414 23.90 -0.47 12.51
C THR A 414 22.47 -0.72 12.99
N SER A 415 21.49 -0.53 12.10
CA SER A 415 20.08 -0.80 12.36
C SER A 415 19.37 -1.30 11.10
N ALA A 416 18.27 -2.03 11.32
CA ALA A 416 17.38 -2.50 10.25
C ALA A 416 15.96 -2.59 10.79
N SER A 417 14.95 -2.57 9.92
CA SER A 417 13.55 -2.73 10.30
C SER A 417 12.96 -4.02 9.71
N LEU A 418 12.15 -4.73 10.50
CA LEU A 418 11.40 -5.89 10.03
C LEU A 418 9.91 -5.58 10.11
N ARG A 419 9.20 -5.85 9.02
CA ARG A 419 7.76 -5.69 8.89
C ARG A 419 7.13 -7.06 8.66
N TRP A 420 6.19 -7.43 9.52
CA TRP A 420 5.61 -8.77 9.58
C TRP A 420 4.20 -8.74 9.01
N TYR A 421 4.01 -9.38 7.86
CA TYR A 421 2.74 -9.48 7.17
C TYR A 421 2.14 -10.86 7.40
N ARG A 422 0.88 -10.92 7.83
CA ARG A 422 0.21 -12.22 8.00
C ARG A 422 0.07 -12.90 6.65
N PHE A 423 0.49 -14.15 6.57
CA PHE A 423 0.50 -14.93 5.33
C PHE A 423 -0.86 -14.96 4.61
N SER A 424 -1.94 -15.16 5.35
CA SER A 424 -3.28 -15.43 4.80
C SER A 424 -3.91 -14.24 4.06
N ASP A 425 -3.67 -13.03 4.54
CA ASP A 425 -4.36 -11.80 4.09
C ASP A 425 -3.41 -10.65 3.72
N GLY A 426 -2.08 -10.81 3.91
CA GLY A 426 -1.10 -9.76 3.63
C GLY A 426 -1.15 -8.58 4.61
N ARG A 427 -1.91 -8.67 5.71
CA ARG A 427 -2.04 -7.56 6.66
C ARG A 427 -0.77 -7.38 7.47
N LEU A 428 -0.24 -6.15 7.52
CA LEU A 428 0.84 -5.80 8.47
C LEU A 428 0.36 -6.04 9.91
N VAL A 429 1.02 -6.93 10.62
CA VAL A 429 0.69 -7.32 12.00
C VAL A 429 1.52 -6.54 13.01
N THR A 430 2.82 -6.43 12.76
CA THR A 430 3.74 -5.72 13.65
C THR A 430 4.98 -5.29 12.88
N GLN A 431 5.69 -4.32 13.43
CA GLN A 431 6.98 -3.85 12.94
C GLN A 431 7.94 -3.75 14.12
N GLN A 432 9.21 -4.05 13.86
CA GLN A 432 10.28 -3.91 14.84
C GLN A 432 11.50 -3.26 14.20
N VAL A 433 12.25 -2.51 14.99
CA VAL A 433 13.56 -1.99 14.61
C VAL A 433 14.62 -2.77 15.37
N LEU A 434 15.55 -3.38 14.64
CA LEU A 434 16.78 -3.93 15.18
C LEU A 434 17.78 -2.78 15.31
N THR A 435 18.29 -2.57 16.52
CA THR A 435 19.35 -1.60 16.80
C THR A 435 20.61 -2.31 17.29
N GLY A 436 21.78 -1.72 17.05
CA GLY A 436 23.04 -2.28 17.50
C GLY A 436 23.47 -3.50 16.70
N LEU A 437 23.16 -3.52 15.40
CA LEU A 437 23.77 -4.48 14.48
C LEU A 437 25.27 -4.22 14.46
N VAL A 438 26.05 -5.28 14.69
CA VAL A 438 27.51 -5.24 14.68
C VAL A 438 27.95 -5.70 13.29
N PRO A 439 28.68 -4.86 12.52
CA PRO A 439 29.14 -5.23 11.18
C PRO A 439 29.87 -6.58 11.14
N GLY A 440 29.57 -7.37 10.11
CA GLY A 440 30.09 -8.73 9.92
C GLY A 440 29.45 -9.79 10.82
N ALA A 441 28.92 -9.45 12.00
CA ALA A 441 28.25 -10.39 12.89
C ALA A 441 26.77 -10.56 12.51
N GLY A 442 26.24 -11.78 12.69
CA GLY A 442 24.82 -12.03 12.56
C GLY A 442 24.02 -11.62 13.80
N ARG A 443 22.73 -11.37 13.61
CA ARG A 443 21.74 -11.06 14.65
C ARG A 443 20.50 -11.91 14.45
N ARG A 444 20.25 -12.78 15.43
CA ARG A 444 19.07 -13.65 15.47
C ARG A 444 17.82 -12.90 15.90
N VAL A 445 16.71 -13.18 15.23
CA VAL A 445 15.35 -12.75 15.57
C VAL A 445 14.47 -13.99 15.65
N ASP A 446 14.08 -14.36 16.86
CA ASP A 446 13.17 -15.48 17.07
C ASP A 446 11.71 -14.99 17.02
N PRO A 447 10.86 -15.47 16.10
CA PRO A 447 9.47 -15.02 16.01
C PRO A 447 8.65 -15.28 17.28
N ARG A 448 9.09 -16.19 18.17
CA ARG A 448 8.44 -16.43 19.48
C ARG A 448 8.60 -15.26 20.44
N THR A 449 9.65 -14.45 20.29
CA THR A 449 9.92 -13.29 21.15
C THR A 449 9.36 -11.99 20.58
N VAL A 450 8.84 -12.01 19.35
CA VAL A 450 8.27 -10.84 18.69
C VAL A 450 6.84 -10.58 19.20
N SER A 451 6.67 -9.43 19.83
CA SER A 451 5.37 -8.94 20.32
C SER A 451 4.39 -8.72 19.17
N GLY A 452 3.15 -9.19 19.35
CA GLY A 452 2.07 -9.06 18.38
C GLY A 452 1.90 -10.25 17.43
N LEU A 453 2.88 -11.16 17.34
CA LEU A 453 2.70 -12.41 16.59
C LEU A 453 1.90 -13.43 17.39
N SER A 454 1.13 -14.26 16.68
CA SER A 454 0.29 -15.32 17.24
C SER A 454 0.92 -16.68 16.97
N ASP A 455 0.77 -17.61 17.91
CA ASP A 455 1.15 -19.01 17.71
C ASP A 455 0.25 -19.67 16.64
N GLY A 456 0.78 -20.63 15.90
CA GLY A 456 0.05 -21.35 14.86
C GLY A 456 -0.07 -20.59 13.53
N VAL A 457 0.66 -19.47 13.37
CA VAL A 457 0.51 -18.57 12.22
C VAL A 457 1.81 -18.48 11.40
N GLN A 458 1.64 -18.35 10.09
CA GLN A 458 2.69 -18.02 9.13
C GLN A 458 2.69 -16.54 8.78
N TYR A 459 3.87 -16.01 8.50
CA TYR A 459 4.12 -14.63 8.18
C TYR A 459 5.07 -14.54 6.99
N ALA A 460 4.89 -13.50 6.18
CA ALA A 460 5.94 -13.03 5.30
C ALA A 460 6.61 -11.81 5.93
N VAL A 461 7.93 -11.72 5.86
CA VAL A 461 8.69 -10.65 6.52
C VAL A 461 9.49 -9.88 5.49
N VAL A 462 9.42 -8.55 5.59
CA VAL A 462 10.26 -7.64 4.80
C VAL A 462 11.27 -7.01 5.74
N LEU A 463 12.55 -7.18 5.42
CA LEU A 463 13.68 -6.58 6.10
C LEU A 463 14.16 -5.38 5.27
N ASP A 464 14.24 -4.20 5.89
CA ASP A 464 14.79 -2.99 5.29
C ASP A 464 15.94 -2.44 6.12
N ALA A 465 16.94 -1.88 5.48
CA ALA A 465 17.99 -1.12 6.14
C ALA A 465 18.44 0.06 5.26
N GLU A 466 19.06 1.08 5.86
CA GLU A 466 19.62 2.24 5.14
C GLU A 466 20.81 1.89 4.25
N GLY A 467 21.27 0.66 4.32
CA GLY A 467 22.40 0.15 3.56
C GLY A 467 22.28 -1.36 3.38
N PRO A 468 23.33 -1.99 2.82
CA PRO A 468 23.33 -3.40 2.50
C PRO A 468 23.07 -4.29 3.72
N VAL A 469 22.14 -5.24 3.59
CA VAL A 469 21.87 -6.31 4.55
C VAL A 469 21.62 -7.64 3.82
N THR A 470 21.90 -8.75 4.50
CA THR A 470 21.51 -10.10 4.08
C THR A 470 20.81 -10.81 5.22
N ALA A 471 19.99 -11.81 4.91
CA ALA A 471 19.33 -12.62 5.92
C ALA A 471 19.11 -14.05 5.44
N ILE A 472 18.97 -14.96 6.40
CA ILE A 472 18.52 -16.34 6.21
C ILE A 472 17.38 -16.63 7.18
N VAL A 473 16.62 -17.69 6.89
CA VAL A 473 15.57 -18.19 7.76
C VAL A 473 15.84 -19.65 8.06
N GLU A 474 16.21 -19.93 9.31
CA GLU A 474 16.20 -21.30 9.83
C GLU A 474 14.76 -21.70 10.09
N GLN A 475 14.39 -22.94 9.81
CA GLN A 475 13.10 -23.52 10.14
C GLN A 475 13.33 -24.74 11.01
N MET A 476 12.75 -24.75 12.21
CA MET A 476 12.95 -25.81 13.19
C MET A 476 11.61 -26.34 13.69
N SER A 477 11.52 -27.67 13.77
CA SER A 477 10.41 -28.40 14.38
C SER A 477 10.86 -29.12 15.64
N GLY A 478 10.01 -29.11 16.68
CA GLY A 478 10.23 -29.90 17.89
C GLY A 478 9.68 -31.32 17.81
N GLY A 479 9.27 -31.79 16.63
CA GLY A 479 8.63 -33.09 16.40
C GLY A 479 9.56 -34.30 16.34
N GLY A 480 10.88 -34.11 16.45
CA GLY A 480 11.91 -35.15 16.29
C GLY A 480 12.36 -35.36 14.84
N GLY A 481 13.33 -36.26 14.64
CA GLY A 481 13.98 -36.49 13.33
C GLY A 481 14.82 -35.29 12.88
N ASP A 482 15.13 -35.24 11.59
CA ASP A 482 15.78 -34.09 10.96
C ASP A 482 14.75 -32.99 10.66
N GLY A 483 14.28 -32.37 11.74
CA GLY A 483 13.30 -31.29 11.73
C GLY A 483 13.91 -29.91 11.49
N THR A 484 15.06 -29.81 10.81
CA THR A 484 15.72 -28.53 10.53
C THR A 484 15.89 -28.31 9.03
N MET A 485 15.66 -27.09 8.56
CA MET A 485 15.99 -26.67 7.20
C MET A 485 16.28 -25.18 7.19
N ILE A 486 16.85 -24.66 6.11
CA ILE A 486 17.24 -23.26 6.02
C ILE A 486 17.14 -22.76 4.58
N TYR A 487 16.73 -21.50 4.40
CA TYR A 487 16.70 -20.86 3.10
C TYR A 487 17.26 -19.43 3.16
N GLU A 488 17.75 -18.95 2.03
CA GLU A 488 18.30 -17.61 1.87
C GLU A 488 17.21 -16.56 1.65
N GLY A 489 17.38 -15.39 2.26
CA GLY A 489 16.50 -14.26 2.01
C GLY A 489 16.66 -13.73 0.59
N PHE A 490 15.55 -13.26 0.02
CA PHE A 490 15.52 -12.76 -1.35
C PHE A 490 15.88 -11.27 -1.37
N ALA A 491 17.11 -10.96 -1.77
CA ALA A 491 17.56 -9.58 -1.93
C ALA A 491 16.74 -8.87 -3.03
N SER A 492 16.23 -7.68 -2.70
CA SER A 492 15.64 -6.78 -3.70
C SER A 492 16.76 -6.19 -4.54
N LEU A 493 16.70 -6.36 -5.87
CA LEU A 493 17.62 -5.69 -6.80
C LEU A 493 17.15 -4.29 -7.18
N VAL A 494 15.93 -3.94 -6.79
CA VAL A 494 15.33 -2.62 -7.00
C VAL A 494 15.23 -1.94 -5.65
N GLU A 495 15.81 -0.75 -5.54
CA GLU A 495 15.59 0.11 -4.38
C GLU A 495 14.09 0.40 -4.27
N PRO A 496 13.49 0.24 -3.08
CA PRO A 496 12.06 0.40 -2.94
C PRO A 496 11.64 1.85 -3.20
N ILE A 497 10.81 2.06 -4.23
CA ILE A 497 10.24 3.37 -4.50
C ILE A 497 9.24 3.69 -3.39
N SER A 498 9.63 4.57 -2.48
CA SER A 498 8.80 5.06 -1.39
C SER A 498 7.73 6.01 -1.96
N VAL A 499 6.43 5.69 -1.75
CA VAL A 499 5.31 6.51 -2.23
C VAL A 499 4.44 6.99 -1.05
N PRO A 500 3.90 8.22 -1.08
CA PRO A 500 3.00 8.71 -0.03
C PRO A 500 1.79 7.80 0.13
N SER A 501 1.58 7.26 1.33
CA SER A 501 0.44 6.38 1.62
C SER A 501 -0.47 6.89 2.74
N VAL A 502 0.08 7.53 3.76
CA VAL A 502 -0.71 8.05 4.89
C VAL A 502 -0.32 9.50 5.14
N MET A 503 -1.30 10.39 5.12
CA MET A 503 -1.11 11.81 5.43
C MET A 503 -1.98 12.21 6.62
N THR A 504 -1.35 12.83 7.63
CA THR A 504 -2.05 13.35 8.81
C THR A 504 -1.74 14.82 9.00
N ALA A 505 -2.77 15.66 8.91
CA ALA A 505 -2.66 17.10 9.18
C ALA A 505 -2.77 17.43 10.67
N SER A 506 -2.04 18.46 11.09
CA SER A 506 -2.08 19.00 12.46
C SER A 506 -2.15 20.53 12.45
N PRO A 507 -3.13 21.14 13.15
CA PRO A 507 -4.35 20.50 13.68
C PRO A 507 -5.29 19.99 12.56
N SER A 508 -6.19 19.05 12.87
CA SER A 508 -7.21 18.55 11.92
C SER A 508 -8.45 19.47 11.80
N THR A 509 -8.62 20.38 12.76
CA THR A 509 -9.64 21.44 12.75
C THR A 509 -9.06 22.74 13.29
N SER A 510 -9.44 23.88 12.72
CA SER A 510 -9.00 25.19 13.18
C SER A 510 -10.11 26.23 13.10
N THR A 511 -10.08 27.20 14.01
CA THR A 511 -10.96 28.36 14.00
C THR A 511 -10.11 29.62 13.99
N VAL A 512 -10.33 30.48 12.99
CA VAL A 512 -9.49 31.66 12.74
C VAL A 512 -10.37 32.91 12.64
N SER A 513 -9.88 34.04 13.11
CA SER A 513 -10.54 35.34 12.88
C SER A 513 -10.01 36.00 11.61
N LEU A 514 -10.84 36.79 10.93
CA LEU A 514 -10.38 37.60 9.81
C LEU A 514 -9.26 38.56 10.27
N GLY A 515 -8.15 38.60 9.54
CA GLY A 515 -6.93 39.35 9.91
C GLY A 515 -5.91 38.58 10.76
N ALA A 516 -6.25 37.38 11.26
CA ALA A 516 -5.29 36.46 11.88
C ALA A 516 -4.77 35.42 10.86
N THR A 517 -3.84 34.55 11.27
CA THR A 517 -3.35 33.43 10.44
C THR A 517 -3.35 32.13 11.23
N ALA A 518 -3.33 31.00 10.52
CA ALA A 518 -3.19 29.68 11.12
C ALA A 518 -2.14 28.86 10.39
N GLN A 519 -1.25 28.21 11.14
CA GLN A 519 -0.22 27.33 10.59
C GLN A 519 -0.70 25.88 10.64
N PHE A 520 -0.62 25.20 9.49
CA PHE A 520 -0.88 23.76 9.38
C PHE A 520 0.41 23.03 9.03
N SER A 521 0.56 21.83 9.57
CA SER A 521 1.63 20.91 9.21
C SER A 521 1.05 19.56 8.82
N VAL A 522 1.79 18.79 8.03
CA VAL A 522 1.42 17.43 7.62
C VAL A 522 2.59 16.50 7.88
N SER A 523 2.27 15.36 8.49
CA SER A 523 3.17 14.20 8.49
C SER A 523 2.76 13.27 7.35
N VAL A 524 3.73 12.87 6.54
CA VAL A 524 3.54 11.91 5.45
C VAL A 524 4.31 10.65 5.78
N LYS A 525 3.64 9.51 5.69
CA LYS A 525 4.28 8.19 5.76
C LYS A 525 4.16 7.49 4.42
N ASP A 526 5.18 6.71 4.09
CA ASP A 526 5.16 5.86 2.91
C ASP A 526 4.25 4.65 3.10
N GLN A 527 4.13 3.84 2.05
CA GLN A 527 3.43 2.56 2.07
C GLN A 527 4.05 1.53 3.02
N PHE A 528 5.20 1.85 3.63
CA PHE A 528 5.91 1.02 4.58
C PHE A 528 5.84 1.56 6.02
N GLY A 529 5.17 2.70 6.24
CA GLY A 529 5.04 3.36 7.53
C GLY A 529 6.25 4.22 7.93
N ALA A 530 7.29 4.30 7.10
CA ALA A 530 8.41 5.19 7.29
C ALA A 530 7.97 6.64 7.05
N THR A 531 8.46 7.56 7.87
CA THR A 531 8.16 8.99 7.68
C THR A 531 9.19 9.52 6.70
N ALA A 532 8.75 10.22 5.65
CA ALA A 532 9.68 10.88 4.74
C ALA A 532 9.72 12.39 5.00
N SER A 533 10.80 13.01 4.56
CA SER A 533 10.95 14.47 4.60
C SER A 533 10.05 15.12 3.55
N ALA A 534 9.66 16.38 3.75
CA ALA A 534 8.95 17.18 2.76
C ALA A 534 9.74 17.36 1.43
N THR A 535 11.04 17.08 1.43
CA THR A 535 11.89 17.02 0.23
C THR A 535 11.67 15.76 -0.59
N ASP A 536 11.29 14.65 0.03
CA ASP A 536 11.12 13.36 -0.65
C ASP A 536 9.76 13.32 -1.36
N TRP A 537 8.74 13.92 -0.74
CA TRP A 537 7.45 14.17 -1.38
C TRP A 537 6.94 15.59 -1.12
N PRO A 538 6.98 16.46 -2.14
CA PRO A 538 6.49 17.82 -1.99
C PRO A 538 4.98 17.83 -1.74
N VAL A 539 4.58 18.48 -0.65
CA VAL A 539 3.17 18.66 -0.28
C VAL A 539 2.61 19.87 -1.01
N THR A 540 1.48 19.67 -1.69
CA THR A 540 0.69 20.75 -2.30
C THR A 540 -0.53 21.05 -1.45
N TRP A 541 -0.92 22.34 -1.40
CA TRP A 541 -2.03 22.82 -0.56
C TRP A 541 -3.11 23.50 -1.40
N SER A 542 -4.36 23.39 -0.97
CA SER A 542 -5.51 24.08 -1.57
C SER A 542 -6.54 24.46 -0.52
N VAL A 543 -7.38 25.46 -0.83
CA VAL A 543 -8.47 25.94 0.03
C VAL A 543 -9.80 25.78 -0.71
N SER A 544 -10.83 25.29 -0.02
CA SER A 544 -12.20 25.19 -0.54
C SER A 544 -13.21 25.60 0.54
N PRO A 545 -14.09 26.58 0.29
CA PRO A 545 -14.20 27.33 -0.95
C PRO A 545 -13.08 28.40 -1.08
N PRO A 546 -12.66 28.82 -2.29
CA PRO A 546 -11.51 29.73 -2.48
C PRO A 546 -11.67 31.08 -1.78
N GLU A 547 -12.90 31.53 -1.54
CA GLU A 547 -13.21 32.79 -0.88
C GLU A 547 -12.87 32.76 0.62
N LEU A 548 -12.70 31.56 1.21
CA LEU A 548 -12.37 31.39 2.63
C LEU A 548 -10.97 31.95 2.96
N GLY A 549 -10.02 31.85 2.03
CA GLY A 549 -8.65 32.30 2.25
C GLY A 549 -7.64 31.76 1.26
N THR A 550 -6.38 32.13 1.46
CA THR A 550 -5.22 31.59 0.74
C THR A 550 -4.33 30.76 1.66
N ILE A 551 -3.51 29.88 1.08
CA ILE A 551 -2.53 29.09 1.84
C ILE A 551 -1.20 29.04 1.11
N THR A 552 -0.10 29.16 1.86
CA THR A 552 1.26 29.05 1.32
C THR A 552 1.68 27.59 1.14
N SER A 553 2.75 27.33 0.38
CA SER A 553 3.38 26.00 0.27
C SER A 553 3.88 25.45 1.62
N SER A 554 4.18 26.34 2.57
CA SER A 554 4.56 25.97 3.94
C SER A 554 3.36 25.68 4.85
N GLY A 555 2.12 25.75 4.36
CA GLY A 555 0.92 25.45 5.14
C GLY A 555 0.38 26.63 5.99
N LEU A 556 0.81 27.86 5.73
CA LEU A 556 0.30 29.05 6.44
C LEU A 556 -0.98 29.56 5.75
N PHE A 557 -2.11 29.43 6.45
CA PHE A 557 -3.42 29.87 5.98
C PHE A 557 -3.74 31.31 6.41
N VAL A 558 -4.25 32.10 5.46
CA VAL A 558 -4.66 33.49 5.64
C VAL A 558 -6.13 33.64 5.19
N PRO A 559 -7.08 33.91 6.12
CA PRO A 559 -8.49 34.02 5.81
C PRO A 559 -8.83 35.30 5.05
N SER A 560 -9.71 35.19 4.06
CA SER A 560 -10.24 36.33 3.27
C SER A 560 -11.76 36.47 3.33
N GLY A 561 -12.47 35.50 3.91
CA GLY A 561 -13.93 35.49 4.01
C GLY A 561 -14.41 34.69 5.22
N TYR A 562 -15.59 35.04 5.74
CA TYR A 562 -16.24 34.31 6.83
C TYR A 562 -16.85 33.00 6.32
N GLY A 563 -17.03 32.03 7.22
CA GLY A 563 -17.70 30.76 6.91
C GLY A 563 -16.88 29.55 7.32
N SER A 564 -17.20 28.38 6.77
CA SER A 564 -16.46 27.15 7.02
C SER A 564 -16.09 26.46 5.71
N GLY A 565 -14.93 25.80 5.70
CA GLY A 565 -14.43 25.05 4.56
C GLY A 565 -13.28 24.13 4.93
N LYS A 566 -12.52 23.71 3.92
CA LYS A 566 -11.41 22.77 4.04
C LYS A 566 -10.14 23.36 3.45
N VAL A 567 -9.04 23.09 4.14
CA VAL A 567 -7.69 23.24 3.63
C VAL A 567 -7.15 21.83 3.36
N VAL A 568 -6.86 21.51 2.11
CA VAL A 568 -6.47 20.16 1.69
C VAL A 568 -4.98 20.13 1.34
N ALA A 569 -4.25 19.21 1.96
CA ALA A 569 -2.87 18.89 1.65
C ALA A 569 -2.79 17.58 0.85
N SER A 570 -1.98 17.54 -0.20
CA SER A 570 -1.79 16.36 -1.05
C SER A 570 -0.32 16.09 -1.33
N ALA A 571 0.05 14.80 -1.41
CA ALA A 571 1.38 14.34 -1.83
C ALA A 571 1.19 13.06 -2.64
N GLY A 572 1.62 13.05 -3.91
CA GLY A 572 1.33 11.96 -4.84
C GLY A 572 -0.19 11.73 -4.99
N ALA A 573 -0.64 10.49 -4.78
CA ALA A 573 -2.07 10.14 -4.80
C ALA A 573 -2.76 10.27 -3.41
N SER A 574 -2.00 10.55 -2.36
CA SER A 574 -2.52 10.67 -0.99
C SER A 574 -2.93 12.11 -0.67
N SER A 575 -3.97 12.29 0.14
CA SER A 575 -4.42 13.60 0.61
C SER A 575 -5.02 13.56 2.01
N THR A 576 -5.06 14.71 2.68
CA THR A 576 -5.68 14.92 3.98
C THR A 576 -6.27 16.33 4.06
N ALA A 577 -7.26 16.56 4.92
CA ALA A 577 -7.95 17.84 5.00
C ALA A 577 -8.04 18.36 6.44
N VAL A 578 -7.84 19.68 6.59
CA VAL A 578 -8.10 20.44 7.81
C VAL A 578 -9.44 21.15 7.65
N THR A 579 -10.35 21.00 8.60
CA THR A 579 -11.61 21.78 8.62
C THR A 579 -11.35 23.15 9.23
N VAL A 580 -11.65 24.23 8.52
CA VAL A 580 -11.39 25.60 8.96
C VAL A 580 -12.69 26.38 9.07
N THR A 581 -12.89 27.07 10.19
CA THR A 581 -14.00 28.01 10.39
C THR A 581 -13.45 29.42 10.62
N VAL A 582 -13.86 30.37 9.77
CA VAL A 582 -13.53 31.79 9.91
C VAL A 582 -14.70 32.51 10.58
N ARG A 583 -14.51 32.98 11.81
CA ARG A 583 -15.58 33.55 12.66
C ARG A 583 -15.92 34.99 12.29
N SER A 584 -17.22 35.28 12.19
CA SER A 584 -17.74 36.66 12.19
C SER A 584 -17.72 37.27 13.60
N PRO A 585 -17.60 38.60 13.74
CA PRO A 585 -17.76 39.28 15.02
C PRO A 585 -19.17 39.08 15.58
N ALA A 586 -19.31 39.07 16.91
CA ALA A 586 -20.62 39.09 17.56
C ALA A 586 -21.33 40.44 17.33
N PRO A 587 -22.68 40.48 17.21
CA PRO A 587 -23.42 41.73 17.06
C PRO A 587 -23.21 42.66 18.27
N PRO A 588 -23.23 43.99 18.07
CA PRO A 588 -23.01 44.97 19.14
C PRO A 588 -24.12 44.93 20.21
N ALA A 589 -23.73 45.06 21.48
CA ALA A 589 -24.53 44.82 22.70
C ALA A 589 -25.71 45.79 22.96
N SER A 590 -26.14 46.60 21.98
CA SER A 590 -27.21 47.61 22.12
C SER A 590 -28.16 47.62 20.92
N ALA A 591 -28.62 46.44 20.49
CA ALA A 591 -29.69 46.36 19.50
C ALA A 591 -31.02 46.86 20.08
N ALA A 592 -31.77 47.65 19.33
CA ALA A 592 -33.13 48.05 19.69
C ALA A 592 -34.03 46.81 19.82
N LEU A 593 -34.82 46.72 20.89
CA LEU A 593 -35.77 45.60 21.10
C LEU A 593 -36.89 45.65 20.07
N VAL A 594 -36.83 44.78 19.06
CA VAL A 594 -37.90 44.58 18.06
C VAL A 594 -38.82 43.46 18.53
N PRO A 595 -40.10 43.74 18.84
CA PRO A 595 -41.08 42.72 19.22
C PRO A 595 -41.46 41.84 18.02
N VAL A 596 -41.89 40.60 18.29
CA VAL A 596 -42.50 39.71 17.29
C VAL A 596 -43.83 40.29 16.81
N GLY A 597 -44.16 40.08 15.53
CA GLY A 597 -45.27 40.70 14.83
C GLY A 597 -44.89 42.03 14.19
N TYR A 598 -45.89 42.83 13.84
CA TYR A 598 -45.69 44.18 13.33
C TYR A 598 -45.43 45.19 14.44
N SER A 599 -44.47 46.08 14.20
CA SER A 599 -44.30 47.28 15.00
C SER A 599 -43.74 48.44 14.18
N ARG A 600 -43.94 49.67 14.66
CA ARG A 600 -43.29 50.86 14.13
C ARG A 600 -42.24 51.34 15.14
N GLN A 601 -40.98 51.15 14.80
CA GLN A 601 -39.83 51.45 15.65
C GLN A 601 -39.25 52.82 15.31
N THR A 602 -38.67 53.48 16.31
CA THR A 602 -37.83 54.68 16.14
C THR A 602 -36.40 54.27 16.49
N VAL A 603 -35.52 54.20 15.49
CA VAL A 603 -34.19 53.61 15.63
C VAL A 603 -33.13 54.70 15.51
N ALA A 604 -32.38 54.92 16.58
CA ALA A 604 -31.24 55.84 16.58
C ALA A 604 -29.98 55.14 16.05
N THR A 605 -29.24 55.82 15.17
CA THR A 605 -28.01 55.31 14.55
C THR A 605 -26.95 56.42 14.51
N ALA A 606 -25.72 56.07 14.13
CA ALA A 606 -24.67 57.06 13.86
C ALA A 606 -25.00 58.01 12.68
N ARG A 607 -25.99 57.69 11.84
CA ARG A 607 -26.39 58.46 10.66
C ARG A 607 -27.71 59.22 10.85
N GLY A 608 -28.29 59.19 12.05
CA GLY A 608 -29.56 59.84 12.37
C GLY A 608 -30.57 58.87 12.98
N THR A 609 -31.78 59.37 13.19
CA THR A 609 -32.90 58.61 13.76
C THR A 609 -33.94 58.34 12.69
N PHE A 610 -34.31 57.07 12.53
CA PHE A 610 -35.18 56.62 11.45
C PHE A 610 -36.42 55.92 12.01
N ALA A 611 -37.57 56.16 11.37
CA ALA A 611 -38.77 55.39 11.65
C ALA A 611 -38.79 54.12 10.79
N VAL A 612 -38.99 52.96 11.40
CA VAL A 612 -38.97 51.66 10.71
C VAL A 612 -40.29 50.95 10.94
N HIS A 613 -41.03 50.68 9.87
CA HIS A 613 -42.12 49.71 9.91
C HIS A 613 -41.50 48.32 9.73
N VAL A 614 -41.70 47.43 10.70
CA VAL A 614 -41.06 46.10 10.68
C VAL A 614 -42.05 45.03 11.06
N ILE A 615 -42.03 43.93 10.31
CA ILE A 615 -42.62 42.65 10.67
C ILE A 615 -41.48 41.73 11.05
N LYS A 616 -41.47 41.25 12.30
CA LYS A 616 -40.52 40.27 12.80
C LYS A 616 -41.25 38.99 13.13
N GLU A 617 -40.87 37.87 12.53
CA GLU A 617 -41.48 36.57 12.82
C GLU A 617 -40.41 35.50 13.07
N PRO A 618 -40.63 34.56 14.02
CA PRO A 618 -39.73 33.43 14.20
C PRO A 618 -39.73 32.55 12.95
N LEU A 619 -38.56 32.24 12.41
CA LEU A 619 -38.44 31.40 11.20
C LEU A 619 -39.02 30.00 11.42
N SER A 620 -39.03 29.52 12.67
CA SER A 620 -39.65 28.25 13.06
C SER A 620 -41.19 28.26 13.05
N GLN A 621 -41.83 29.43 12.92
CA GLN A 621 -43.29 29.59 12.98
C GLN A 621 -43.92 30.09 11.68
N VAL A 622 -43.11 30.39 10.66
CA VAL A 622 -43.58 30.91 9.38
C VAL A 622 -42.88 30.23 8.22
N THR A 623 -43.53 30.23 7.07
CA THR A 623 -42.88 29.94 5.79
C THR A 623 -42.74 31.24 5.01
N VAL A 624 -41.51 31.57 4.62
CA VAL A 624 -41.23 32.72 3.75
C VAL A 624 -41.42 32.28 2.30
N LYS A 625 -42.33 32.95 1.58
CA LYS A 625 -42.61 32.69 0.17
C LYS A 625 -42.29 33.93 -0.68
N THR A 626 -41.69 33.68 -1.83
CA THR A 626 -41.48 34.69 -2.88
C THR A 626 -42.46 34.41 -4.00
N VAL A 627 -43.23 35.43 -4.41
CA VAL A 627 -44.36 35.28 -5.34
C VAL A 627 -44.23 36.23 -6.51
N THR A 628 -44.69 35.80 -7.69
CA THR A 628 -44.65 36.57 -8.94
C THR A 628 -46.04 36.65 -9.57
N GLY A 629 -46.36 37.75 -10.23
CA GLY A 629 -47.61 37.93 -10.98
C GLY A 629 -47.56 37.26 -12.35
N ASN A 630 -46.37 37.15 -12.92
CA ASN A 630 -46.06 36.42 -14.14
C ASN A 630 -45.65 34.97 -13.85
N SER A 631 -45.86 34.10 -14.85
CA SER A 631 -45.50 32.67 -14.80
C SER A 631 -44.24 32.31 -15.60
N ALA A 632 -43.63 33.28 -16.28
CA ALA A 632 -42.40 33.16 -17.06
C ALA A 632 -41.70 34.53 -17.13
N ASP A 633 -40.45 34.57 -17.60
CA ASP A 633 -39.67 35.80 -17.79
C ASP A 633 -40.48 36.85 -18.56
N CYS A 634 -40.44 38.10 -18.07
CA CYS A 634 -41.26 39.18 -18.58
C CYS A 634 -40.47 40.48 -18.66
N GLU A 635 -40.30 40.99 -19.88
CA GLU A 635 -39.44 42.14 -20.18
C GLU A 635 -40.21 43.47 -20.23
N ALA A 636 -41.52 43.44 -20.47
CA ALA A 636 -42.41 44.61 -20.53
C ALA A 636 -43.89 44.21 -20.27
N ASP A 637 -44.70 45.19 -19.86
CA ASP A 637 -46.13 45.05 -19.55
C ASP A 637 -46.44 43.90 -18.58
N CYS A 638 -45.58 43.72 -17.59
CA CYS A 638 -45.67 42.56 -16.73
C CYS A 638 -46.91 42.57 -15.84
N PRO A 639 -47.57 41.41 -15.64
CA PRO A 639 -48.64 41.26 -14.68
C PRO A 639 -48.21 41.79 -13.32
N ALA A 640 -48.94 42.80 -12.84
CA ALA A 640 -48.73 43.41 -11.55
C ALA A 640 -50.07 43.59 -10.85
N GLN A 641 -50.08 43.34 -9.54
CA GLN A 641 -51.29 43.36 -8.72
C GLN A 641 -50.99 43.95 -7.33
N PRO A 642 -52.00 44.41 -6.58
CA PRO A 642 -51.78 44.96 -5.25
C PRO A 642 -51.25 43.86 -4.31
N LEU A 643 -50.44 44.24 -3.32
CA LEU A 643 -49.88 43.29 -2.34
C LEU A 643 -50.94 42.35 -1.74
N VAL A 644 -52.13 42.87 -1.39
CA VAL A 644 -53.20 42.08 -0.77
C VAL A 644 -53.67 40.91 -1.65
N GLU A 645 -53.59 41.03 -2.98
CA GLU A 645 -53.98 39.94 -3.88
C GLU A 645 -53.02 38.76 -3.81
N TYR A 646 -51.71 39.02 -3.66
CA TYR A 646 -50.73 37.96 -3.40
C TYR A 646 -50.99 37.25 -2.08
N LEU A 647 -51.38 38.00 -1.04
CA LEU A 647 -51.72 37.40 0.25
C LEU A 647 -52.95 36.49 0.13
N ASN A 648 -54.01 36.97 -0.54
CA ASN A 648 -55.22 36.20 -0.79
C ASN A 648 -54.94 34.91 -1.57
N GLN A 649 -54.11 34.98 -2.62
CA GLN A 649 -53.79 33.83 -3.48
C GLN A 649 -52.95 32.76 -2.78
N THR A 650 -52.13 33.14 -1.80
CA THR A 650 -51.23 32.21 -1.09
C THR A 650 -51.70 31.82 0.30
N GLY A 651 -52.79 32.41 0.81
CA GLY A 651 -53.21 32.27 2.21
C GLY A 651 -52.22 32.90 3.20
N ALA A 652 -51.45 33.90 2.77
CA ALA A 652 -50.48 34.57 3.64
C ALA A 652 -51.15 35.58 4.57
N PHE A 653 -50.65 35.66 5.81
CA PHE A 653 -51.18 36.59 6.83
C PHE A 653 -50.45 37.94 6.81
N ALA A 654 -49.23 37.97 6.27
CA ALA A 654 -48.38 39.14 6.21
C ALA A 654 -47.55 39.16 4.92
N GLY A 655 -47.10 40.35 4.51
CA GLY A 655 -46.19 40.48 3.37
C GLY A 655 -45.73 41.91 3.11
N MET A 656 -44.80 42.05 2.17
CA MET A 656 -44.21 43.30 1.75
C MET A 656 -43.84 43.26 0.25
N ASN A 657 -43.69 44.43 -0.37
CA ASN A 657 -43.20 44.53 -1.74
C ASN A 657 -41.83 43.84 -1.95
N GLY A 658 -41.57 43.42 -3.19
CA GLY A 658 -40.37 42.68 -3.59
C GLY A 658 -39.29 43.53 -4.27
N THR A 659 -38.85 43.11 -5.46
CA THR A 659 -37.73 43.69 -6.20
C THR A 659 -38.01 45.11 -6.69
N TYR A 660 -36.96 45.83 -7.09
CA TYR A 660 -37.14 47.00 -7.96
C TYR A 660 -37.90 46.62 -9.22
N LEU A 661 -38.68 47.57 -9.75
CA LEU A 661 -39.41 47.45 -11.01
C LEU A 661 -39.36 48.75 -11.81
N CYS A 662 -39.81 48.69 -13.07
CA CYS A 662 -40.07 49.84 -13.92
C CYS A 662 -41.55 50.27 -13.81
N PRO A 663 -41.92 51.31 -13.02
CA PRO A 663 -43.31 51.64 -12.78
C PRO A 663 -43.92 52.57 -13.85
N PRO A 664 -45.27 52.64 -13.96
CA PRO A 664 -45.95 53.47 -14.98
C PRO A 664 -45.71 54.97 -14.85
N ASP A 665 -45.39 55.46 -13.66
CA ASP A 665 -45.22 56.88 -13.37
C ASP A 665 -43.82 57.42 -13.72
N TYR A 666 -42.90 56.56 -14.18
CA TYR A 666 -41.56 56.96 -14.61
C TYR A 666 -41.51 57.07 -16.14
N SER A 667 -41.20 58.27 -16.66
CA SER A 667 -41.14 58.51 -18.11
C SER A 667 -40.16 57.59 -18.84
N GLY A 668 -39.08 57.16 -18.18
CA GLY A 668 -38.10 56.20 -18.72
C GLY A 668 -38.55 54.74 -18.73
N CYS A 669 -39.72 54.41 -18.14
CA CYS A 669 -40.23 53.05 -18.02
C CYS A 669 -41.28 52.68 -19.07
N GLY A 670 -41.61 53.58 -20.00
CA GLY A 670 -42.72 53.40 -20.94
C GLY A 670 -42.65 52.14 -21.82
N THR A 671 -41.46 51.62 -22.11
CA THR A 671 -41.27 50.38 -22.90
C THR A 671 -40.98 49.15 -22.04
N LYS A 672 -40.98 49.28 -20.71
CA LYS A 672 -40.60 48.25 -19.72
C LYS A 672 -41.62 48.18 -18.58
N LEU A 673 -42.89 48.48 -18.87
CA LEU A 673 -43.88 48.69 -17.83
C LEU A 673 -44.00 47.48 -16.89
N ASN A 674 -43.91 47.71 -15.59
CA ASN A 674 -43.92 46.73 -14.50
C ASN A 674 -42.86 45.62 -14.57
N SER A 675 -41.91 45.66 -15.51
CA SER A 675 -40.86 44.64 -15.56
C SER A 675 -39.82 44.84 -14.46
N TYR A 676 -39.09 43.77 -14.17
CA TYR A 676 -38.04 43.72 -13.17
C TYR A 676 -36.87 42.91 -13.74
N GLU A 677 -35.64 43.35 -13.50
CA GLU A 677 -34.42 42.71 -14.07
C GLU A 677 -33.75 41.76 -13.08
N TYR A 678 -34.44 41.43 -11.98
CA TYR A 678 -33.92 40.63 -10.88
C TYR A 678 -34.49 39.20 -10.91
N SER A 679 -33.67 38.23 -10.52
CA SER A 679 -34.10 36.84 -10.36
C SER A 679 -35.03 36.69 -9.16
N VAL A 680 -36.14 35.98 -9.36
CA VAL A 680 -37.08 35.58 -8.30
C VAL A 680 -37.43 34.11 -8.49
N TYR A 681 -37.25 33.29 -7.46
CA TYR A 681 -37.80 31.94 -7.45
C TYR A 681 -39.24 32.02 -6.95
N SER A 682 -40.21 31.75 -7.83
CA SER A 682 -41.61 31.81 -7.46
C SER A 682 -42.01 30.53 -6.72
N THR A 683 -42.25 30.64 -5.41
CA THR A 683 -42.65 29.50 -4.57
C THR A 683 -43.89 28.77 -5.10
N PRO A 684 -44.96 29.45 -5.57
CA PRO A 684 -46.10 28.77 -6.17
C PRO A 684 -45.78 28.00 -7.46
N LEU A 685 -44.79 28.46 -8.24
CA LEU A 685 -44.42 27.83 -9.51
C LEU A 685 -43.32 26.77 -9.35
N GLY A 686 -42.55 26.83 -8.25
CA GLY A 686 -41.36 26.00 -8.07
C GLY A 686 -40.27 26.28 -9.10
N ALA A 687 -40.20 27.51 -9.64
CA ALA A 687 -39.33 27.86 -10.75
C ALA A 687 -38.70 29.26 -10.60
N TRP A 688 -37.51 29.43 -11.18
CA TRP A 688 -36.86 30.74 -11.31
C TRP A 688 -37.47 31.53 -12.46
N LEU A 689 -37.71 32.82 -12.21
CA LEU A 689 -37.97 33.83 -13.22
C LEU A 689 -36.78 34.78 -13.26
N ASN A 690 -36.41 35.20 -14.46
CA ASN A 690 -35.21 35.95 -14.78
C ASN A 690 -33.95 35.28 -14.22
N GLU A 691 -33.82 33.95 -14.41
CA GLU A 691 -32.69 33.16 -13.88
C GLU A 691 -31.34 33.67 -14.42
N TYR A 692 -31.35 34.29 -15.60
CA TYR A 692 -30.17 34.93 -16.19
C TYR A 692 -29.54 35.98 -15.27
N ALA A 693 -30.30 36.60 -14.36
CA ALA A 693 -29.75 37.60 -13.43
C ALA A 693 -28.97 36.98 -12.25
N LEU A 694 -28.93 35.64 -12.13
CA LEU A 694 -28.14 34.94 -11.12
C LEU A 694 -26.62 34.95 -11.38
N VAL A 695 -26.16 35.56 -12.48
CA VAL A 695 -24.73 35.76 -12.76
C VAL A 695 -24.29 37.21 -12.56
N SER A 696 -25.15 38.06 -11.99
CA SER A 696 -24.87 39.48 -11.83
C SER A 696 -23.74 39.74 -10.82
N PRO A 697 -22.73 40.54 -11.17
CA PRO A 697 -21.62 40.91 -10.29
C PRO A 697 -22.01 41.94 -9.23
N THR A 698 -23.23 42.49 -9.27
CA THR A 698 -23.66 43.57 -8.38
C THR A 698 -24.90 43.20 -7.57
N ASN A 699 -25.82 42.42 -8.13
CA ASN A 699 -27.06 42.05 -7.43
C ASN A 699 -26.76 41.11 -6.27
N ALA A 700 -27.38 41.37 -5.12
CA ALA A 700 -27.41 40.48 -3.98
C ALA A 700 -28.55 39.47 -4.11
N LEU A 701 -28.48 38.40 -3.32
CA LEU A 701 -29.50 37.34 -3.31
C LEU A 701 -29.81 36.91 -1.88
N VAL A 702 -31.09 36.68 -1.60
CA VAL A 702 -31.51 35.85 -0.46
C VAL A 702 -32.19 34.58 -0.96
N THR A 703 -31.75 33.43 -0.45
CA THR A 703 -32.34 32.12 -0.70
C THR A 703 -33.02 31.58 0.56
N ILE A 704 -34.13 30.88 0.38
CA ILE A 704 -34.95 30.32 1.45
C ILE A 704 -35.02 28.81 1.25
N SER A 705 -34.58 28.06 2.26
CA SER A 705 -34.68 26.59 2.30
C SER A 705 -35.24 26.18 3.65
N GLY A 706 -36.54 25.88 3.70
CA GLY A 706 -37.23 25.61 4.95
C GLY A 706 -37.28 26.84 5.86
N ASP A 707 -36.71 26.73 7.05
CA ASP A 707 -36.61 27.81 8.05
C ASP A 707 -35.27 28.59 7.96
N THR A 708 -34.45 28.32 6.95
CA THR A 708 -33.13 28.95 6.79
C THR A 708 -33.13 29.99 5.67
N LEU A 709 -32.67 31.21 5.98
CA LEU A 709 -32.36 32.26 5.01
C LEU A 709 -30.85 32.38 4.85
N ARG A 710 -30.36 32.36 3.61
CA ARG A 710 -28.94 32.58 3.29
C ARG A 710 -28.79 33.77 2.36
N PHE A 711 -27.87 34.66 2.70
CA PHE A 711 -27.62 35.90 1.96
C PHE A 711 -26.29 35.82 1.21
N TYR A 712 -26.31 36.30 -0.03
CA TYR A 712 -25.14 36.37 -0.89
C TYR A 712 -24.92 37.84 -1.28
N ARG A 713 -23.70 38.33 -1.13
CA ARG A 713 -23.32 39.68 -1.61
C ARG A 713 -23.57 39.81 -3.11
N HIS A 714 -23.24 38.76 -3.85
CA HIS A 714 -23.39 38.70 -5.29
C HIS A 714 -24.10 37.42 -5.71
N THR A 715 -25.04 37.56 -6.66
CA THR A 715 -25.81 36.43 -7.17
C THR A 715 -24.93 35.35 -7.82
N TYR A 716 -23.82 35.71 -8.48
CA TYR A 716 -22.92 34.72 -9.10
C TYR A 716 -22.25 33.79 -8.11
N SER A 717 -22.21 34.15 -6.81
CA SER A 717 -21.66 33.31 -5.75
C SER A 717 -22.65 32.25 -5.24
N TYR A 718 -23.88 32.25 -5.78
CA TYR A 718 -24.87 31.25 -5.46
C TYR A 718 -24.51 29.89 -6.04
N ASP A 719 -24.39 28.90 -5.16
CA ASP A 719 -24.01 27.51 -5.46
C ASP A 719 -25.08 26.69 -6.19
N ARG A 720 -26.20 27.31 -6.59
CA ARG A 720 -27.34 26.67 -7.26
C ARG A 720 -27.97 25.54 -6.43
N SER A 721 -27.88 25.63 -5.10
CA SER A 721 -28.55 24.71 -4.19
C SER A 721 -30.08 24.68 -4.37
N THR A 722 -30.75 23.63 -3.90
CA THR A 722 -32.22 23.57 -3.97
C THR A 722 -32.83 24.55 -2.97
N VAL A 723 -33.80 25.34 -3.45
CA VAL A 723 -34.48 26.39 -2.67
C VAL A 723 -36.00 26.22 -2.76
N THR A 724 -36.69 26.73 -1.74
CA THR A 724 -38.16 26.80 -1.65
C THR A 724 -38.70 28.21 -1.93
N GLY A 725 -37.81 29.19 -1.95
CA GLY A 725 -38.07 30.59 -2.26
C GLY A 725 -36.74 31.31 -2.44
N ALA A 726 -36.71 32.38 -3.22
CA ALA A 726 -35.54 33.21 -3.39
C ALA A 726 -35.90 34.52 -4.09
N ILE A 727 -35.21 35.59 -3.74
CA ILE A 727 -35.37 36.89 -4.37
C ILE A 727 -34.01 37.58 -4.40
N SER A 728 -33.63 38.08 -5.57
CA SER A 728 -32.45 38.94 -5.73
C SER A 728 -32.89 40.39 -5.84
N ASN A 729 -32.01 41.29 -5.41
CA ASN A 729 -32.17 42.73 -5.62
C ASN A 729 -30.81 43.42 -5.40
N PHE A 730 -30.76 44.75 -5.46
CA PHE A 730 -29.54 45.49 -5.22
C PHE A 730 -29.72 46.52 -4.09
N PRO A 731 -28.74 46.76 -3.20
CA PRO A 731 -27.55 45.95 -2.89
C PRO A 731 -27.74 45.06 -1.65
N ILE A 732 -26.69 44.33 -1.26
CA ILE A 732 -26.58 43.76 0.09
C ILE A 732 -26.41 44.90 1.11
N LEU A 733 -26.98 44.75 2.31
CA LEU A 733 -26.92 45.77 3.37
C LEU A 733 -26.07 45.32 4.55
N LEU A 734 -26.30 44.10 5.04
CA LEU A 734 -25.63 43.53 6.21
C LEU A 734 -25.11 42.13 5.90
N LEU A 735 -23.90 41.85 6.38
CA LEU A 735 -23.38 40.48 6.49
C LEU A 735 -22.73 40.29 7.87
N GLY A 736 -23.17 39.28 8.60
CA GLY A 736 -22.63 38.97 9.94
C GLY A 736 -22.71 40.14 10.94
N GLY A 737 -23.75 40.96 10.85
CA GLY A 737 -24.01 42.12 11.72
C GLY A 737 -23.21 43.37 11.34
N GLN A 738 -22.48 43.36 10.23
CA GLN A 738 -21.72 44.51 9.74
C GLN A 738 -22.38 45.15 8.52
N VAL A 739 -22.40 46.49 8.50
CA VAL A 739 -22.79 47.26 7.30
C VAL A 739 -21.80 46.98 6.19
N VAL A 740 -22.32 46.49 5.05
CA VAL A 740 -21.53 46.32 3.84
C VAL A 740 -21.50 47.66 3.11
N ASP A 741 -20.30 48.20 2.91
CA ASP A 741 -20.12 49.44 2.14
C ASP A 741 -20.39 49.18 0.66
N THR A 742 -21.45 49.81 0.16
CA THR A 742 -21.90 49.74 -1.24
C THR A 742 -22.10 51.13 -1.84
N GLU A 743 -21.65 52.20 -1.16
CA GLU A 743 -21.94 53.59 -1.57
C GLU A 743 -21.43 53.92 -2.98
N THR A 744 -20.29 53.34 -3.38
CA THR A 744 -19.69 53.52 -4.70
C THR A 744 -20.43 52.75 -5.80
N GLU A 745 -21.13 51.66 -5.43
CA GLU A 745 -21.91 50.82 -6.34
C GLU A 745 -23.32 51.39 -6.59
N GLN A 746 -23.81 52.24 -5.67
CA GLN A 746 -25.17 52.80 -5.69
C GLN A 746 -25.37 53.93 -6.73
N ALA A 747 -26.50 53.89 -7.42
CA ALA A 747 -27.01 54.96 -8.26
C ALA A 747 -27.58 56.13 -7.44
N ASP A 748 -27.72 57.31 -8.05
CA ASP A 748 -28.12 58.54 -7.36
C ASP A 748 -29.47 58.43 -6.62
N TYR A 749 -30.44 57.70 -7.19
CA TYR A 749 -31.76 57.50 -6.57
C TYR A 749 -31.71 56.59 -5.32
N GLN A 750 -30.69 55.74 -5.19
CA GLN A 750 -30.46 54.92 -3.99
C GLN A 750 -29.86 55.76 -2.85
N LYS A 751 -29.06 56.76 -3.20
CA LYS A 751 -28.46 57.72 -2.27
C LYS A 751 -29.45 58.76 -1.75
N GLN A 752 -30.53 59.01 -2.49
CA GLN A 752 -31.60 59.91 -2.07
C GLN A 752 -32.45 59.31 -0.92
N ARG A 753 -32.80 60.18 0.04
CA ARG A 753 -33.69 59.82 1.15
C ARG A 753 -35.12 59.57 0.68
N GLY A 754 -35.67 58.43 1.07
CA GLY A 754 -37.04 58.02 0.84
C GLY A 754 -37.38 56.80 1.69
N THR A 755 -38.49 56.13 1.42
CA THR A 755 -38.76 54.84 2.05
C THR A 755 -37.90 53.76 1.38
N LYS A 756 -37.21 52.91 2.14
CA LYS A 756 -36.39 51.79 1.63
C LYS A 756 -36.88 50.47 2.21
N GLY A 757 -37.13 49.47 1.36
CA GLY A 757 -37.52 48.13 1.78
C GLY A 757 -36.33 47.23 2.00
N SER A 758 -36.45 46.23 2.88
CA SER A 758 -35.39 45.24 3.11
C SER A 758 -35.92 43.94 3.68
N ILE A 759 -35.29 42.83 3.33
CA ILE A 759 -35.45 41.53 3.98
C ILE A 759 -34.17 41.20 4.74
N GLY A 760 -34.29 40.69 5.96
CA GLY A 760 -33.15 40.32 6.79
C GLY A 760 -33.41 39.19 7.78
N THR A 761 -32.35 38.73 8.44
CA THR A 761 -32.41 37.72 9.50
C THR A 761 -31.39 37.98 10.60
N ASP A 762 -31.69 37.52 11.81
CA ASP A 762 -30.72 37.35 12.90
C ASP A 762 -30.26 35.87 13.06
N GLY A 763 -30.64 35.01 12.11
CA GLY A 763 -30.45 33.56 12.15
C GLY A 763 -31.63 32.79 12.77
N THR A 764 -32.53 33.45 13.49
CA THR A 764 -33.69 32.83 14.17
C THR A 764 -35.03 33.47 13.80
N HIS A 765 -35.02 34.72 13.35
CA HIS A 765 -36.19 35.46 12.90
C HIS A 765 -36.00 35.98 11.47
N VAL A 766 -37.10 36.13 10.74
CA VAL A 766 -37.16 36.92 9.49
C VAL A 766 -37.66 38.32 9.81
N TYR A 767 -37.10 39.30 9.12
CA TYR A 767 -37.46 40.71 9.21
C TYR A 767 -37.87 41.21 7.83
N LEU A 768 -39.08 41.75 7.71
CA LEU A 768 -39.51 42.57 6.57
C LEU A 768 -39.60 44.01 7.05
N ALA A 769 -38.77 44.89 6.52
CA ALA A 769 -38.61 46.24 7.03
C ALA A 769 -38.79 47.31 5.93
N LEU A 770 -39.49 48.39 6.27
CA LEU A 770 -39.56 49.63 5.51
C LEU A 770 -39.01 50.78 6.36
N VAL A 771 -37.83 51.28 6.01
CA VAL A 771 -37.16 52.40 6.70
C VAL A 771 -37.56 53.70 6.02
N SER A 772 -38.20 54.61 6.77
CA SER A 772 -38.70 55.88 6.26
C SER A 772 -37.61 56.97 6.25
N SER A 773 -37.63 57.81 5.22
CA SER A 773 -36.77 59.00 5.08
C SER A 773 -35.26 58.71 5.16
N ALA A 774 -34.82 57.58 4.61
CA ALA A 774 -33.43 57.11 4.62
C ALA A 774 -32.88 56.92 3.21
N SER A 775 -31.57 57.10 3.02
CA SER A 775 -30.85 56.51 1.89
C SER A 775 -30.69 54.99 2.07
N VAL A 776 -30.26 54.27 1.03
CA VAL A 776 -29.97 52.82 1.15
C VAL A 776 -28.91 52.57 2.22
N THR A 777 -27.83 53.35 2.25
CA THR A 777 -26.79 53.22 3.29
C THR A 777 -27.34 53.52 4.69
N GLU A 778 -28.12 54.60 4.85
CA GLU A 778 -28.74 54.93 6.14
C GLU A 778 -29.68 53.81 6.62
N SER A 779 -30.38 53.13 5.70
CA SER A 779 -31.23 51.98 6.03
C SER A 779 -30.41 50.81 6.56
N ALA A 780 -29.21 50.53 6.04
CA ALA A 780 -28.33 49.48 6.55
C ALA A 780 -27.95 49.72 8.01
N TYR A 781 -27.61 50.97 8.38
CA TYR A 781 -27.31 51.34 9.77
C TYR A 781 -28.53 51.19 10.69
N ALA A 782 -29.74 51.50 10.20
CA ALA A 782 -30.96 51.29 10.98
C ALA A 782 -31.20 49.80 11.25
N LEU A 783 -31.04 48.94 10.24
CA LEU A 783 -31.18 47.49 10.39
C LEU A 783 -30.10 46.89 11.31
N GLN A 784 -28.86 47.37 11.21
CA GLN A 784 -27.77 46.95 12.10
C GLN A 784 -28.11 47.29 13.56
N ALA A 785 -28.60 48.51 13.81
CA ALA A 785 -29.01 48.95 15.14
C ALA A 785 -30.23 48.19 15.69
N MET A 786 -30.99 47.48 14.84
CA MET A 786 -32.07 46.58 15.24
C MET A 786 -31.59 45.15 15.54
N GLY A 787 -30.28 44.88 15.43
CA GLY A 787 -29.69 43.57 15.70
C GLY A 787 -29.83 42.55 14.57
N ILE A 788 -30.15 43.01 13.36
CA ILE A 788 -30.22 42.16 12.17
C ILE A 788 -28.79 41.79 11.75
N MET A 789 -28.55 40.52 11.43
CA MET A 789 -27.22 39.99 11.11
C MET A 789 -26.95 40.05 9.61
N ASP A 790 -27.88 39.54 8.81
CA ASP A 790 -27.78 39.55 7.35
C ASP A 790 -29.02 40.23 6.77
N ALA A 791 -28.83 41.11 5.79
CA ALA A 791 -29.92 41.86 5.19
C ALA A 791 -29.62 42.27 3.75
N MET A 792 -30.66 42.27 2.92
CA MET A 792 -30.63 42.73 1.53
C MET A 792 -31.71 43.77 1.29
N ASN A 793 -31.38 44.79 0.50
CA ASN A 793 -32.33 45.82 0.10
C ASN A 793 -33.43 45.25 -0.82
N LEU A 794 -34.65 45.76 -0.71
CA LEU A 794 -35.80 45.53 -1.59
C LEU A 794 -36.29 46.89 -2.14
N ASP A 795 -37.30 46.90 -3.00
CA ASP A 795 -37.84 48.19 -3.47
C ASP A 795 -38.45 49.00 -2.32
N GLY A 796 -38.61 50.30 -2.54
CA GLY A 796 -39.25 51.22 -1.62
C GLY A 796 -39.93 52.35 -2.38
N GLY A 797 -39.80 53.58 -1.87
CA GLY A 797 -40.44 54.75 -2.47
C GLY A 797 -41.95 54.55 -2.65
N GLY A 798 -42.48 54.92 -3.82
CA GLY A 798 -43.90 54.74 -4.15
C GLY A 798 -44.36 53.27 -4.24
N THR A 799 -43.43 52.32 -4.34
CA THR A 799 -43.73 50.87 -4.35
C THR A 799 -43.98 50.32 -2.94
N SER A 800 -43.55 51.05 -1.90
CA SER A 800 -43.61 50.59 -0.50
C SER A 800 -45.02 50.14 -0.11
N ALA A 801 -45.16 48.85 0.18
CA ALA A 801 -46.40 48.25 0.65
C ALA A 801 -46.08 47.19 1.69
N MET A 802 -46.81 47.19 2.80
CA MET A 802 -46.70 46.23 3.89
C MET A 802 -48.10 45.95 4.44
N PHE A 803 -48.47 44.67 4.48
CA PHE A 803 -49.79 44.21 4.93
C PHE A 803 -49.62 43.18 6.04
N THR A 804 -50.39 43.32 7.11
CA THR A 804 -50.57 42.30 8.16
C THR A 804 -51.77 42.67 9.03
N ASP A 805 -52.29 41.71 9.80
CA ASP A 805 -53.47 41.89 10.66
C ASP A 805 -54.70 42.38 9.87
N GLY A 806 -54.87 41.88 8.65
CA GLY A 806 -56.02 42.18 7.78
C GLY A 806 -56.05 43.60 7.21
N GLN A 807 -54.96 44.38 7.31
CA GLN A 807 -54.90 45.74 6.78
C GLN A 807 -53.50 46.15 6.30
N TYR A 808 -53.45 47.16 5.43
CA TYR A 808 -52.19 47.81 5.06
C TYR A 808 -51.63 48.62 6.23
N LYS A 809 -50.37 48.37 6.60
CA LYS A 809 -49.61 49.20 7.53
C LYS A 809 -48.82 50.30 6.81
N VAL A 810 -48.41 50.01 5.58
CA VAL A 810 -47.85 50.93 4.59
C VAL A 810 -48.44 50.55 3.23
N GLY A 811 -48.83 51.50 2.40
CA GLY A 811 -49.39 51.24 1.06
C GLY A 811 -50.81 51.79 0.86
N PRO A 812 -51.56 51.31 -0.16
CA PRO A 812 -51.32 50.08 -0.92
C PRO A 812 -50.16 50.12 -1.92
N GLY A 813 -49.56 51.30 -2.15
CA GLY A 813 -48.40 51.46 -3.03
C GLY A 813 -48.73 51.26 -4.51
N ARG A 814 -47.70 51.05 -5.33
CA ARG A 814 -47.84 50.66 -6.74
C ARG A 814 -48.28 49.20 -6.88
N GLN A 815 -48.76 48.85 -8.07
CA GLN A 815 -48.97 47.46 -8.47
C GLN A 815 -47.63 46.73 -8.48
N LEU A 816 -47.60 45.50 -7.97
CA LEU A 816 -46.36 44.75 -7.74
C LEU A 816 -46.27 43.55 -8.70
N PRO A 817 -45.18 43.40 -9.47
CA PRO A 817 -44.94 42.20 -10.28
C PRO A 817 -44.45 41.02 -9.43
N ASN A 818 -43.95 41.28 -8.22
CA ASN A 818 -43.55 40.27 -7.26
C ASN A 818 -43.59 40.81 -5.81
N ALA A 819 -43.64 39.90 -4.85
CA ALA A 819 -43.69 40.23 -3.42
C ALA A 819 -43.04 39.15 -2.55
N VAL A 820 -42.77 39.49 -1.29
CA VAL A 820 -42.42 38.54 -0.23
C VAL A 820 -43.59 38.42 0.73
N VAL A 821 -44.07 37.20 0.96
CA VAL A 821 -45.24 36.93 1.82
C VAL A 821 -44.92 35.85 2.85
N LEU A 822 -45.59 35.91 4.00
CA LEU A 822 -45.42 34.99 5.12
C LEU A 822 -46.70 34.19 5.32
N THR A 823 -46.59 32.87 5.25
CA THR A 823 -47.68 31.94 5.63
C THR A 823 -47.36 31.29 6.96
N ARG A 824 -48.38 30.81 7.66
CA ARG A 824 -48.18 29.86 8.76
C ARG A 824 -48.11 28.43 8.16
N PRO A 825 -47.23 27.56 8.68
CA PRO A 825 -47.11 26.17 8.21
C PRO A 825 -48.39 25.36 8.42
#